data_AF-A0A4X2LRQ4-F1
#
_entry.id   AF-A0A4X2LRQ4-F1
#
_cell.length_a   1.000
_cell.length_b   1.000
_cell.length_c   1.000
_cell.angle_alpha   90.00
_cell.angle_beta   90.00
_cell.angle_gamma   90.00
#
_symmetry.space_group_name_H-M   'P 1'
#
loop_
_entity.id
_entity.type
_entity.pdbx_description
1 polymer ?
#
loop_
_entity_poly.entity_id
_entity_poly.type
_entity_poly.pdbx_seq_one_letter_code
_entity_poly.pdbx_strand_id
1 'polypeptide(L)'
;MVASARVQKLVRRYKLAIATALAILLLQGLVVWSFSGLEEEEPGEKGRQRKPRPPDPGEGSRDRDSSAGRRGNAGRRHGRWKGRVDSPGVLVAKVVRAVTGKHRFSRRVPPAPPREPLSRQNLSTGGGGEVLPGAGVAGAFQQGDTGSVEGAPQPTENGFTPKCEITGKDALSALARASTKQCQQEIANVVCLHQAGSLMPKVVPRHCQLSGKVSPMIQWDESRVQLPPGRPSVRIAYMLVVHGRAIRQLKRLLKAVYHERHFFYIHVDKRSNYLHREVVALAQHYANVRVTPWRMGTIWGGASLLKMYLRSMQDLLEAPGWTWDFFINLSATDYPTRTNDELVTFLSKYHDKNFLKSHGRDNSRFIKKQGLDRLFHECDSHMWRLGERQIPEGIVVDGGSDWFALTRSFVEYVVYTDDPLVAQLRQFYTYTLLPAESFFHTVLENSPTCNTLVDNNLRVTNWNRKLGCKCQYKHIVDWCGCSPNDFKPQDFLRLQQLSRPTFFARKFESTVNQEVLEILDSHLYGSYPPNTPALKAYWENAHDIADGLGGLSDVILTAYTAFSRLGLRHAAAMASPPTNQLCRFEPKGFPSSVHLYFYDDRFQGYLLTQTVQPMASGPEEALEMWLMPRGALKLTEHNGQANRLQNLEVGTEWDPKERLFRNFGGLLGPLDEPVAMQRWARGPNLTATVVWIDPAFVVATSYDITVDSEAEVTQYKPPLSRPLRPGAWTVRLLQFWEPLGETRFLVLPLTFNRKLPLRKDDGSWLHAGPPHNEYMEQSFQGLSGILNLPRPEQAEEASRRHSGLTGPALEDWTDSTLGSFWSVAGLCATGPSVCPNLEPCSQTSWSSLSPDPKSELGPVKADGRLR
;
A
#
# COMPACT_ATOMS: atom_id res chain seq x y z
N MET A 1 45.50 -29.75 -32.49
CA MET A 1 46.67 -30.50 -31.97
C MET A 1 46.17 -31.76 -31.25
N VAL A 2 46.89 -32.88 -31.32
CA VAL A 2 46.42 -34.16 -30.77
C VAL A 2 46.81 -34.30 -29.29
N ALA A 3 45.84 -34.46 -28.40
CA ALA A 3 46.09 -34.77 -27.00
C ALA A 3 46.50 -36.25 -26.83
N SER A 4 47.57 -36.51 -26.07
CA SER A 4 48.17 -37.85 -25.95
C SER A 4 47.19 -38.91 -25.41
N ALA A 5 47.18 -40.09 -26.04
CA ALA A 5 46.32 -41.23 -25.66
C ALA A 5 46.52 -41.73 -24.21
N ARG A 6 47.62 -41.35 -23.55
CA ARG A 6 47.81 -41.61 -22.10
C ARG A 6 46.80 -40.85 -21.24
N VAL A 7 46.42 -39.63 -21.61
CA VAL A 7 45.46 -38.80 -20.86
C VAL A 7 44.06 -39.40 -20.90
N GLN A 8 43.61 -39.85 -22.08
CA GLN A 8 42.30 -40.49 -22.24
C GLN A 8 42.17 -41.80 -21.45
N LYS A 9 43.26 -42.60 -21.33
CA LYS A 9 43.28 -43.79 -20.47
C LYS A 9 43.20 -43.45 -18.97
N LEU A 10 43.79 -42.33 -18.53
CA LEU A 10 43.68 -41.88 -17.14
C LEU A 10 42.25 -41.40 -16.82
N VAL A 11 41.68 -40.54 -17.67
CA VAL A 11 40.30 -40.02 -17.51
C VAL A 11 39.27 -41.16 -17.51
N ARG A 12 39.45 -42.21 -18.34
CA ARG A 12 38.57 -43.39 -18.31
C ARG A 12 38.65 -44.18 -16.99
N ARG A 13 39.81 -44.25 -16.33
CA ARG A 13 39.94 -44.95 -15.03
C ARG A 13 39.26 -44.23 -13.88
N TYR A 14 39.34 -42.90 -13.82
CA TYR A 14 38.80 -42.13 -12.69
C TYR A 14 37.38 -41.59 -12.91
N LYS A 15 36.82 -41.63 -14.13
CA LYS A 15 35.46 -41.16 -14.42
C LYS A 15 34.38 -41.74 -13.50
N LEU A 16 34.45 -43.04 -13.18
CA LEU A 16 33.46 -43.69 -12.31
C LEU A 16 33.57 -43.22 -10.86
N ALA A 17 34.80 -43.07 -10.34
CA ALA A 17 35.07 -42.58 -8.99
C ALA A 17 34.67 -41.10 -8.80
N ILE A 18 34.90 -40.27 -9.82
CA ILE A 18 34.47 -38.86 -9.82
C ILE A 18 32.94 -38.77 -9.86
N ALA A 19 32.28 -39.63 -10.64
CA ALA A 19 30.82 -39.68 -10.69
C ALA A 19 30.19 -40.11 -9.34
N THR A 20 30.75 -41.11 -8.66
CA THR A 20 30.28 -41.49 -7.32
C THR A 20 30.57 -40.43 -6.27
N ALA A 21 31.71 -39.75 -6.31
CA ALA A 21 32.01 -38.63 -5.40
C ALA A 21 31.02 -37.47 -5.57
N LEU A 22 30.68 -37.09 -6.80
CA LEU A 22 29.68 -36.06 -7.10
C LEU A 22 28.26 -36.49 -6.67
N ALA A 23 27.90 -37.76 -6.87
CA ALA A 23 26.61 -38.29 -6.42
C ALA A 23 26.48 -38.28 -4.88
N ILE A 24 27.56 -38.61 -4.15
CA ILE A 24 27.59 -38.54 -2.68
C ILE A 24 27.47 -37.09 -2.20
N LEU A 25 28.17 -36.14 -2.83
CA LEU A 25 28.06 -34.72 -2.49
C LEU A 25 26.67 -34.14 -2.77
N LEU A 26 26.01 -34.53 -3.86
CA LEU A 26 24.63 -34.15 -4.15
C LEU A 26 23.64 -34.72 -3.12
N LEU A 27 23.81 -35.98 -2.71
CA LEU A 27 22.99 -36.59 -1.67
C LEU A 27 23.22 -35.95 -0.30
N GLN A 28 24.47 -35.60 0.05
CA GLN A 28 24.77 -34.87 1.28
C GLN A 28 24.18 -33.44 1.27
N GLY A 29 24.24 -32.74 0.13
CA GLY A 29 23.58 -31.44 -0.04
C GLY A 29 22.05 -31.52 0.14
N LEU A 30 21.40 -32.52 -0.44
CA LEU A 30 19.96 -32.75 -0.30
C LEU A 30 19.53 -33.07 1.14
N VAL A 31 20.36 -33.81 1.91
CA VAL A 31 20.07 -34.09 3.34
C VAL A 31 20.25 -32.84 4.20
N VAL A 32 21.28 -32.01 3.95
CA VAL A 32 21.51 -30.76 4.70
C VAL A 32 20.40 -29.73 4.41
N TRP A 33 19.94 -29.61 3.16
CA TRP A 33 18.85 -28.68 2.81
C TRP A 33 17.48 -29.12 3.34
N SER A 34 17.33 -30.40 3.73
CA SER A 34 16.08 -30.94 4.30
C SER A 34 15.87 -30.64 5.79
N PHE A 35 16.85 -30.05 6.50
CA PHE A 35 16.80 -29.88 7.96
C PHE A 35 17.29 -28.50 8.46
N SER A 36 17.25 -27.46 7.64
CA SER A 36 17.59 -26.08 8.06
C SER A 36 16.87 -25.03 7.19
N GLY A 37 15.86 -24.30 7.69
CA GLY A 37 15.25 -24.46 9.02
C GLY A 37 13.97 -23.62 9.21
N LEU A 38 13.13 -24.09 10.12
CA LEU A 38 12.03 -23.36 10.74
C LEU A 38 12.08 -23.64 12.25
N GLU A 39 11.62 -22.66 13.03
CA GLU A 39 11.20 -22.77 14.44
C GLU A 39 12.29 -23.08 15.49
N GLU A 40 12.75 -22.02 16.17
CA GLU A 40 13.15 -22.05 17.58
C GLU A 40 12.25 -21.10 18.40
N GLU A 41 11.43 -21.66 19.29
CA GLU A 41 11.16 -21.12 20.64
C GLU A 41 11.11 -22.37 21.56
N GLU A 42 11.96 -22.44 22.59
CA GLU A 42 11.93 -23.55 23.56
C GLU A 42 10.63 -23.55 24.39
N PRO A 43 10.23 -24.72 24.93
CA PRO A 43 10.48 -24.91 26.36
C PRO A 43 10.81 -26.34 26.81
N GLY A 44 11.67 -26.46 27.83
CA GLY A 44 11.46 -27.42 28.92
C GLY A 44 12.27 -28.72 28.90
N GLU A 45 13.23 -28.82 29.82
CA GLU A 45 14.08 -29.99 30.05
C GLU A 45 13.39 -31.34 30.35
N LYS A 46 14.17 -32.42 30.15
CA LYS A 46 14.16 -33.72 30.88
C LYS A 46 13.03 -34.74 30.60
N GLY A 47 13.39 -35.78 29.84
CA GLY A 47 13.65 -37.07 30.52
C GLY A 47 13.11 -38.39 29.93
N ARG A 48 13.99 -39.14 29.24
CA ARG A 48 14.06 -40.62 29.15
C ARG A 48 12.83 -41.44 28.68
N GLN A 49 12.87 -41.78 27.39
CA GLN A 49 12.82 -43.16 26.83
C GLN A 49 12.10 -44.30 27.60
N ARG A 50 11.20 -45.03 26.90
CA ARG A 50 11.49 -46.40 26.39
C ARG A 50 10.47 -46.87 25.33
N LYS A 51 10.84 -47.92 24.57
CA LYS A 51 10.05 -48.51 23.47
C LYS A 51 9.08 -49.60 23.97
N PRO A 52 7.92 -49.81 23.30
CA PRO A 52 7.17 -51.05 23.39
C PRO A 52 7.70 -52.15 22.43
N ARG A 53 7.37 -53.41 22.72
CA ARG A 53 7.40 -54.57 21.82
C ARG A 53 6.19 -55.50 22.15
N PRO A 54 5.83 -56.46 21.29
CA PRO A 54 4.46 -57.00 21.20
C PRO A 54 4.02 -57.94 22.35
N PRO A 55 2.71 -58.24 22.48
CA PRO A 55 2.11 -58.91 23.64
C PRO A 55 2.01 -60.44 23.50
N ASP A 56 1.72 -61.12 24.61
CA ASP A 56 0.57 -62.06 24.73
C ASP A 56 0.18 -62.25 26.24
N PRO A 57 -0.76 -63.12 26.70
CA PRO A 57 -1.74 -62.71 27.71
C PRO A 57 -1.71 -63.50 29.04
N GLY A 58 -2.54 -63.08 30.02
CA GLY A 58 -2.92 -63.90 31.17
C GLY A 58 -3.58 -63.17 32.35
N GLU A 59 -4.88 -63.43 32.56
CA GLU A 59 -5.65 -63.41 33.84
C GLU A 59 -5.49 -62.22 34.83
N GLY A 60 -6.13 -62.28 36.02
CA GLY A 60 -5.69 -61.48 37.17
C GLY A 60 -6.74 -61.09 38.23
N SER A 61 -7.82 -60.41 37.83
CA SER A 61 -8.96 -60.01 38.67
C SER A 61 -8.75 -58.91 39.76
N ARG A 62 -9.88 -58.33 40.17
CA ARG A 62 -10.23 -57.73 41.49
C ARG A 62 -9.62 -56.40 41.99
N ASP A 63 -10.53 -55.41 42.00
CA ASP A 63 -11.04 -54.72 43.21
C ASP A 63 -10.30 -53.54 43.89
N ARG A 64 -11.02 -52.40 43.83
CA ARG A 64 -11.45 -51.53 44.96
C ARG A 64 -10.54 -50.42 45.54
N ASP A 65 -11.06 -49.21 45.31
CA ASP A 65 -11.50 -48.21 46.31
C ASP A 65 -10.52 -47.29 47.07
N SER A 66 -10.89 -46.01 47.00
CA SER A 66 -11.02 -45.06 48.13
C SER A 66 -9.86 -44.16 48.64
N SER A 67 -10.03 -42.88 48.29
CA SER A 67 -10.38 -41.79 49.23
C SER A 67 -9.36 -41.20 50.23
N ALA A 68 -8.95 -39.95 49.92
CA ALA A 68 -8.86 -38.76 50.80
C ALA A 68 -7.85 -38.70 51.99
N GLY A 69 -7.18 -37.55 52.17
CA GLY A 69 -6.13 -37.44 53.22
C GLY A 69 -5.51 -36.08 53.62
N ARG A 70 -6.26 -34.96 53.68
CA ARG A 70 -6.09 -33.77 54.60
C ARG A 70 -4.70 -33.27 55.12
N ARG A 71 -4.58 -31.92 55.18
CA ARG A 71 -3.66 -31.05 56.02
C ARG A 71 -2.16 -31.04 55.59
N GLY A 72 -1.37 -29.96 55.73
CA GLY A 72 -1.66 -28.53 55.96
C GLY A 72 -1.14 -27.92 57.28
N ASN A 73 -0.19 -26.96 57.23
CA ASN A 73 0.05 -25.92 58.26
C ASN A 73 0.93 -24.74 57.75
N ALA A 74 1.15 -23.68 58.55
CA ALA A 74 1.86 -22.44 58.17
C ALA A 74 2.97 -22.00 59.17
N GLY A 75 3.89 -21.10 58.79
CA GLY A 75 4.94 -20.57 59.70
C GLY A 75 5.85 -19.44 59.18
N ARG A 76 5.68 -18.21 59.71
CA ARG A 76 6.53 -17.00 59.57
C ARG A 76 7.99 -17.25 60.07
N ARG A 77 9.07 -16.47 59.79
CA ARG A 77 9.26 -14.98 59.93
C ARG A 77 10.66 -14.52 59.40
N HIS A 78 10.99 -13.22 59.48
CA HIS A 78 12.25 -12.58 58.98
C HIS A 78 13.44 -12.53 59.98
N GLY A 79 14.67 -12.29 59.46
CA GLY A 79 15.87 -11.82 60.21
C GLY A 79 17.00 -11.31 59.28
N ARG A 80 17.88 -10.39 59.75
CA ARG A 80 18.96 -9.74 58.95
C ARG A 80 20.01 -9.06 59.86
N TRP A 81 21.34 -9.16 59.59
CA TRP A 81 22.36 -8.07 59.65
C TRP A 81 23.84 -8.53 59.41
N LYS A 82 24.65 -7.56 58.92
CA LYS A 82 26.14 -7.31 58.87
C LYS A 82 27.15 -8.31 59.51
N GLY A 83 28.45 -8.37 59.13
CA GLY A 83 29.23 -7.68 58.07
C GLY A 83 30.75 -7.50 58.39
N ARG A 84 31.61 -7.25 57.37
CA ARG A 84 33.09 -6.93 57.40
C ARG A 84 34.02 -8.07 57.89
N VAL A 85 35.33 -8.17 57.55
CA VAL A 85 36.36 -7.38 56.79
C VAL A 85 37.38 -8.39 56.12
N ASP A 86 38.52 -8.12 55.44
CA ASP A 86 39.35 -6.91 55.11
C ASP A 86 40.17 -7.08 53.79
N SER A 87 41.30 -6.39 53.60
CA SER A 87 42.34 -6.60 52.54
C SER A 87 43.77 -6.28 53.04
N PRO A 88 44.87 -6.71 52.36
CA PRO A 88 45.69 -5.69 51.66
C PRO A 88 46.53 -6.18 50.45
N GLY A 89 47.06 -5.22 49.64
CA GLY A 89 48.16 -5.43 48.68
C GLY A 89 48.18 -4.41 47.51
N VAL A 90 49.21 -3.56 47.41
CA VAL A 90 49.25 -2.39 46.48
C VAL A 90 50.69 -2.01 46.08
N LEU A 91 50.91 -1.51 44.85
CA LEU A 91 51.86 -0.44 44.42
C LEU A 91 51.48 -0.02 42.97
N VAL A 92 50.91 1.17 42.69
CA VAL A 92 51.52 2.51 42.48
C VAL A 92 52.31 2.62 41.15
N ALA A 93 52.02 3.43 40.12
CA ALA A 93 51.19 4.64 39.84
C ALA A 93 51.88 6.03 39.97
N LYS A 94 51.56 6.98 39.04
CA LYS A 94 51.55 8.48 39.15
C LYS A 94 51.36 9.15 37.75
N VAL A 95 50.97 10.43 37.57
CA VAL A 95 49.95 11.35 38.19
C VAL A 95 50.08 12.78 37.59
N VAL A 96 49.00 13.60 37.66
CA VAL A 96 48.88 15.08 37.92
C VAL A 96 47.50 15.53 37.35
N ARG A 97 46.48 16.09 38.06
CA ARG A 97 46.29 17.23 39.02
C ARG A 97 46.28 18.64 38.36
N ALA A 98 45.61 19.69 38.87
CA ALA A 98 45.05 19.93 40.22
C ALA A 98 43.53 20.31 40.29
N VAL A 99 43.07 21.01 41.34
CA VAL A 99 41.75 20.80 42.01
C VAL A 99 41.20 22.03 42.80
N THR A 100 39.89 22.29 42.73
CA THR A 100 39.07 23.29 43.50
C THR A 100 37.57 22.88 43.50
N GLY A 101 36.61 23.35 44.32
CA GLY A 101 36.56 24.17 45.55
C GLY A 101 36.11 25.64 45.36
N LYS A 102 35.14 26.29 46.06
CA LYS A 102 34.14 25.99 47.15
C LYS A 102 32.99 27.08 47.03
N HIS A 103 31.88 27.24 47.79
CA HIS A 103 31.20 26.60 48.95
C HIS A 103 29.68 26.98 48.96
N ARG A 104 28.77 26.29 49.69
CA ARG A 104 28.00 26.71 50.92
C ARG A 104 27.56 28.20 51.04
N PHE A 105 26.36 28.59 51.54
CA PHE A 105 25.32 27.90 52.36
C PHE A 105 23.91 28.63 52.37
N SER A 106 22.81 27.85 52.38
CA SER A 106 21.50 28.01 53.11
C SER A 106 20.63 29.31 53.22
N ARG A 107 19.29 29.11 53.04
CA ARG A 107 18.13 29.44 53.95
C ARG A 107 17.14 30.63 53.69
N ARG A 108 15.86 30.23 53.49
CA ARG A 108 14.55 30.81 53.96
C ARG A 108 13.91 32.05 53.28
N VAL A 109 12.56 32.07 53.41
CA VAL A 109 11.50 32.95 52.84
C VAL A 109 10.79 33.69 54.00
N PRO A 110 10.45 35.01 53.90
CA PRO A 110 9.06 35.48 53.65
C PRO A 110 8.96 36.91 53.03
N PRO A 111 7.80 37.61 52.97
CA PRO A 111 6.45 37.27 52.49
C PRO A 111 5.92 38.28 51.43
N ALA A 112 4.62 38.23 51.06
CA ALA A 112 3.94 39.19 50.18
C ALA A 112 2.72 39.87 50.84
N PRO A 113 2.36 41.10 50.42
CA PRO A 113 0.95 41.57 50.38
C PRO A 113 0.68 42.47 49.11
N PRO A 114 -0.50 43.13 48.92
CA PRO A 114 -1.76 42.47 48.56
C PRO A 114 -2.60 43.15 47.42
N ARG A 115 -3.46 42.34 46.77
CA ARG A 115 -4.80 42.62 46.16
C ARG A 115 -5.21 44.00 45.56
N GLU A 116 -5.68 43.92 44.29
CA GLU A 116 -6.95 44.48 43.74
C GLU A 116 -7.16 46.01 43.57
N PRO A 117 -8.14 46.47 42.74
CA PRO A 117 -8.69 45.90 41.49
C PRO A 117 -8.94 46.95 40.36
N LEU A 118 -9.60 46.54 39.27
CA LEU A 118 -10.36 47.35 38.28
C LEU A 118 -9.63 48.46 37.47
N SER A 119 -9.59 48.32 36.14
CA SER A 119 -10.59 48.98 35.25
C SER A 119 -10.43 48.55 33.78
N ARG A 120 -11.44 48.84 32.95
CA ARG A 120 -11.38 48.80 31.48
C ARG A 120 -10.80 50.11 30.94
N GLN A 121 -10.09 50.05 29.82
CA GLN A 121 -10.44 50.86 28.64
C GLN A 121 -9.77 50.33 27.36
N ASN A 122 -10.45 50.52 26.23
CA ASN A 122 -9.88 50.29 24.91
C ASN A 122 -8.99 51.49 24.56
N LEU A 123 -7.95 51.28 23.74
CA LEU A 123 -7.85 52.03 22.49
C LEU A 123 -7.03 51.27 21.45
N SER A 124 -7.39 51.47 20.18
CA SER A 124 -6.63 51.02 19.01
C SER A 124 -5.46 51.97 18.72
N THR A 125 -4.36 51.46 18.15
CA THR A 125 -3.92 51.77 16.76
C THR A 125 -2.55 51.19 16.44
N GLY A 126 -2.40 50.72 15.18
CA GLY A 126 -1.25 51.05 14.32
C GLY A 126 0.12 50.39 14.55
N GLY A 127 0.83 50.19 13.43
CA GLY A 127 2.28 49.94 13.41
C GLY A 127 2.68 48.48 13.18
N GLY A 128 3.28 48.21 12.02
CA GLY A 128 4.05 46.98 11.79
C GLY A 128 5.52 47.17 12.18
N GLY A 129 6.22 46.06 12.41
CA GLY A 129 7.66 46.02 12.68
C GLY A 129 8.17 44.59 12.49
N GLU A 130 9.34 44.45 11.89
CA GLU A 130 9.88 43.15 11.46
C GLU A 130 10.43 42.32 12.64
N VAL A 131 10.38 41.00 12.51
CA VAL A 131 10.96 40.05 13.47
C VAL A 131 12.07 39.24 12.81
N LEU A 132 13.30 39.45 13.27
CA LEU A 132 14.44 38.56 13.02
C LEU A 132 14.49 37.46 14.08
N PRO A 133 14.56 36.17 13.70
CA PRO A 133 14.99 35.09 14.58
C PRO A 133 16.38 34.56 14.20
N GLY A 134 17.25 34.34 15.18
CA GLY A 134 18.56 33.73 15.00
C GLY A 134 18.97 32.89 16.20
N ALA A 135 19.54 31.70 15.92
CA ALA A 135 19.91 30.62 16.86
C ALA A 135 18.75 30.01 17.68
N GLY A 136 18.63 28.70 17.87
CA GLY A 136 19.43 27.57 17.35
C GLY A 136 20.14 26.79 18.47
N VAL A 137 19.56 25.66 18.89
CA VAL A 137 20.18 24.67 19.78
C VAL A 137 19.76 23.27 19.33
N ALA A 138 20.72 22.35 19.24
CA ALA A 138 20.49 20.96 18.81
C ALA A 138 20.18 20.02 19.99
N GLY A 139 19.49 18.91 19.70
CA GLY A 139 19.27 17.82 20.65
C GLY A 139 18.92 16.51 19.94
N ALA A 140 19.73 15.48 20.13
CA ALA A 140 19.47 14.12 19.63
C ALA A 140 18.92 13.24 20.74
N PHE A 141 18.10 12.22 20.41
CA PHE A 141 18.14 10.88 21.05
C PHE A 141 17.30 9.85 20.27
N GLN A 142 17.18 8.63 20.81
CA GLN A 142 16.83 7.40 20.10
C GLN A 142 15.38 6.92 20.35
N GLN A 143 14.91 6.05 19.44
CA GLN A 143 13.88 5.00 19.63
C GLN A 143 12.58 5.34 20.40
N GLY A 144 11.45 5.25 19.68
CA GLY A 144 10.33 4.43 20.18
C GLY A 144 9.12 5.10 20.81
N ASP A 145 8.80 6.35 20.48
CA ASP A 145 7.54 6.99 20.94
C ASP A 145 6.46 7.04 19.84
N THR A 146 5.21 6.74 20.22
CA THR A 146 4.02 6.80 19.37
C THR A 146 3.39 8.19 19.29
N GLY A 147 4.22 9.22 19.07
CA GLY A 147 3.77 10.55 18.62
C GLY A 147 2.83 11.29 19.57
N SER A 148 3.06 11.22 20.89
CA SER A 148 2.41 12.12 21.83
C SER A 148 3.10 13.49 21.78
N VAL A 149 2.41 14.52 21.29
CA VAL A 149 2.93 15.90 21.33
C VAL A 149 2.65 16.49 22.71
N GLU A 150 3.62 16.37 23.62
CA GLU A 150 3.56 17.14 24.87
C GLU A 150 3.74 18.64 24.57
N GLY A 151 2.87 19.48 25.13
CA GLY A 151 2.92 20.93 24.91
C GLY A 151 2.04 21.46 23.75
N ALA A 152 1.04 20.70 23.28
CA ALA A 152 0.01 21.25 22.39
C ALA A 152 -0.67 22.48 23.04
N PRO A 153 -0.72 23.65 22.37
CA PRO A 153 -1.42 24.83 22.89
C PRO A 153 -2.92 24.56 23.09
N GLN A 154 -3.52 25.16 24.11
CA GLN A 154 -4.98 25.18 24.22
C GLN A 154 -5.58 25.99 23.04
N PRO A 155 -6.62 25.50 22.35
CA PRO A 155 -7.25 26.24 21.26
C PRO A 155 -8.01 27.48 21.77
N THR A 156 -7.32 28.62 21.86
CA THR A 156 -7.94 29.91 22.16
C THR A 156 -8.67 30.47 20.93
N GLU A 157 -9.87 30.99 21.15
CA GLU A 157 -10.73 31.73 20.19
C GLU A 157 -11.50 30.92 19.12
N ASN A 158 -12.49 30.18 19.64
CA ASN A 158 -13.88 30.13 19.15
C ASN A 158 -14.22 29.49 17.77
N GLY A 159 -15.09 28.48 17.83
CA GLY A 159 -15.79 27.95 16.66
C GLY A 159 -16.80 26.85 16.98
N PHE A 160 -16.57 26.08 18.04
CA PHE A 160 -17.47 25.09 18.61
C PHE A 160 -17.39 25.15 20.14
N THR A 161 -18.44 24.73 20.84
CA THR A 161 -18.45 24.69 22.31
C THR A 161 -18.53 23.23 22.78
N PRO A 162 -17.49 22.67 23.42
CA PRO A 162 -17.58 21.33 23.98
C PRO A 162 -18.59 21.31 25.13
N LYS A 163 -19.36 20.22 25.25
CA LYS A 163 -20.40 20.04 26.29
C LYS A 163 -19.83 19.59 27.65
N CYS A 164 -18.51 19.53 27.77
CA CYS A 164 -17.74 18.95 28.86
C CYS A 164 -16.31 19.50 28.83
N GLU A 165 -15.53 19.24 29.87
CA GLU A 165 -14.09 19.53 29.89
C GLU A 165 -13.30 18.38 29.22
N ILE A 166 -12.61 18.68 28.13
CA ILE A 166 -11.84 17.70 27.35
C ILE A 166 -10.36 17.75 27.79
N THR A 167 -9.96 16.78 28.59
CA THR A 167 -8.61 16.70 29.21
C THR A 167 -7.71 15.61 28.62
N GLY A 168 -8.26 14.70 27.80
CA GLY A 168 -7.51 13.56 27.24
C GLY A 168 -6.55 13.96 26.13
N LYS A 169 -5.26 13.59 26.26
CA LYS A 169 -4.19 13.88 25.27
C LYS A 169 -4.57 13.47 23.83
N ASP A 170 -5.18 12.30 23.65
CA ASP A 170 -5.62 11.79 22.36
C ASP A 170 -6.70 12.70 21.73
N ALA A 171 -7.77 12.98 22.45
CA ALA A 171 -8.84 13.88 22.03
C ALA A 171 -8.34 15.30 21.71
N LEU A 172 -7.45 15.86 22.54
CA LEU A 172 -6.85 17.18 22.30
C LEU A 172 -5.99 17.19 21.03
N SER A 173 -5.19 16.13 20.81
CA SER A 173 -4.42 15.94 19.58
C SER A 173 -5.31 15.80 18.34
N ALA A 174 -6.45 15.11 18.44
CA ALA A 174 -7.42 15.02 17.35
C ALA A 174 -8.08 16.38 17.05
N LEU A 175 -8.56 17.11 18.06
CA LEU A 175 -9.16 18.43 17.91
C LEU A 175 -8.21 19.47 17.27
N ALA A 176 -6.93 19.42 17.63
CA ALA A 176 -5.91 20.32 17.08
C ALA A 176 -5.49 19.98 15.63
N ARG A 177 -5.78 18.76 15.15
CA ARG A 177 -5.43 18.29 13.79
C ARG A 177 -6.63 18.21 12.84
N ALA A 178 -7.85 18.13 13.36
CA ALA A 178 -9.07 18.05 12.56
C ALA A 178 -9.25 19.33 11.72
N SER A 179 -9.57 19.17 10.43
CA SER A 179 -9.53 20.25 9.44
C SER A 179 -10.82 21.07 9.37
N THR A 180 -11.97 20.45 9.67
CA THR A 180 -13.27 21.12 9.67
C THR A 180 -13.81 21.35 11.07
N LYS A 181 -14.50 22.49 11.26
CA LYS A 181 -15.23 22.80 12.50
C LYS A 181 -16.33 21.76 12.82
N GLN A 182 -16.87 21.11 11.78
CA GLN A 182 -17.80 19.98 11.95
C GLN A 182 -17.10 18.79 12.62
N CYS A 183 -15.98 18.33 12.07
CA CYS A 183 -15.22 17.20 12.62
C CYS A 183 -14.74 17.48 14.05
N GLN A 184 -14.28 18.70 14.34
CA GLN A 184 -13.98 19.14 15.71
C GLN A 184 -15.19 19.05 16.65
N GLN A 185 -16.36 19.56 16.22
CA GLN A 185 -17.59 19.50 17.02
C GLN A 185 -18.09 18.05 17.20
N GLU A 186 -17.95 17.18 16.21
CA GLU A 186 -18.26 15.75 16.31
C GLU A 186 -17.34 15.05 17.33
N ILE A 187 -16.02 15.21 17.20
CA ILE A 187 -15.03 14.69 18.14
C ILE A 187 -15.37 15.12 19.58
N ALA A 188 -15.65 16.41 19.78
CA ALA A 188 -16.03 16.92 21.10
C ALA A 188 -17.32 16.28 21.66
N ASN A 189 -18.35 16.09 20.83
CA ASN A 189 -19.58 15.42 21.25
C ASN A 189 -19.32 13.95 21.64
N VAL A 190 -18.55 13.22 20.83
CA VAL A 190 -18.23 11.79 21.06
C VAL A 190 -17.44 11.63 22.37
N VAL A 191 -16.45 12.49 22.62
CA VAL A 191 -15.67 12.48 23.87
C VAL A 191 -16.55 12.78 25.08
N CYS A 192 -17.42 13.80 25.03
CA CYS A 192 -18.32 14.11 26.15
C CYS A 192 -19.31 12.98 26.46
N LEU A 193 -19.86 12.31 25.44
CA LEU A 193 -20.76 11.15 25.63
C LEU A 193 -20.03 9.93 26.22
N HIS A 194 -18.75 9.74 25.86
CA HIS A 194 -17.92 8.68 26.44
C HIS A 194 -17.55 8.97 27.90
N GLN A 195 -17.13 10.20 28.21
CA GLN A 195 -16.88 10.65 29.60
C GLN A 195 -18.15 10.54 30.48
N ALA A 196 -19.33 10.86 29.94
CA ALA A 196 -20.62 10.68 30.62
C ALA A 196 -21.04 9.20 30.78
N GLY A 197 -20.28 8.26 30.21
CA GLY A 197 -20.57 6.83 30.28
C GLY A 197 -21.82 6.39 29.50
N SER A 198 -22.31 7.21 28.57
CA SER A 198 -23.53 6.99 27.79
C SER A 198 -23.29 6.55 26.34
N LEU A 199 -22.04 6.62 25.85
CA LEU A 199 -21.70 6.24 24.47
C LEU A 199 -21.53 4.73 24.26
N MET A 200 -20.83 4.04 25.18
CA MET A 200 -20.37 2.65 24.99
C MET A 200 -21.16 1.67 25.87
N PRO A 201 -21.55 0.48 25.36
CA PRO A 201 -22.17 -0.56 26.17
C PRO A 201 -21.17 -1.14 27.19
N LYS A 202 -21.65 -1.45 28.39
CA LYS A 202 -20.82 -2.02 29.48
C LYS A 202 -20.95 -3.54 29.60
N VAL A 203 -22.15 -4.08 29.39
CA VAL A 203 -22.46 -5.51 29.47
C VAL A 203 -23.37 -5.86 28.30
N VAL A 204 -22.99 -6.87 27.52
CA VAL A 204 -23.73 -7.33 26.33
C VAL A 204 -24.15 -8.79 26.56
N PRO A 205 -25.41 -9.18 26.26
CA PRO A 205 -25.85 -10.56 26.45
C PRO A 205 -25.21 -11.52 25.45
N ARG A 206 -24.94 -12.75 25.88
CA ARG A 206 -24.51 -13.87 25.04
C ARG A 206 -25.59 -14.93 25.02
N HIS A 207 -26.04 -15.31 23.82
CA HIS A 207 -27.07 -16.33 23.58
C HIS A 207 -26.49 -17.67 23.13
N CYS A 208 -25.23 -17.69 22.67
CA CYS A 208 -24.52 -18.91 22.31
C CYS A 208 -24.37 -19.85 23.50
N GLN A 209 -25.08 -20.99 23.45
CA GLN A 209 -25.11 -22.02 24.50
C GLN A 209 -23.81 -22.82 24.62
N LEU A 210 -22.87 -22.66 23.68
CA LEU A 210 -21.60 -23.40 23.66
C LEU A 210 -20.56 -22.76 24.60
N SER A 211 -19.89 -23.61 25.37
CA SER A 211 -18.76 -23.26 26.22
C SER A 211 -17.48 -23.10 25.38
N GLY A 212 -17.17 -21.85 25.04
CA GLY A 212 -16.03 -21.50 24.19
C GLY A 212 -16.34 -21.61 22.69
N LYS A 213 -15.29 -21.70 21.88
CA LYS A 213 -15.36 -21.67 20.41
C LYS A 213 -15.34 -23.07 19.82
N VAL A 214 -16.42 -23.44 19.13
CA VAL A 214 -16.53 -24.72 18.40
C VAL A 214 -16.55 -24.43 16.90
N SER A 215 -15.45 -24.74 16.21
CA SER A 215 -15.39 -24.74 14.74
C SER A 215 -15.31 -26.20 14.26
N PRO A 216 -16.29 -26.73 13.52
CA PRO A 216 -16.18 -28.05 12.93
C PRO A 216 -15.08 -28.05 11.86
N MET A 217 -14.17 -29.02 11.90
CA MET A 217 -13.17 -29.20 10.85
C MET A 217 -13.86 -29.73 9.59
N ILE A 218 -13.92 -28.89 8.54
CA ILE A 218 -14.32 -29.34 7.22
C ILE A 218 -13.20 -30.18 6.62
N GLN A 219 -13.40 -31.50 6.63
CA GLN A 219 -12.66 -32.40 5.75
C GLN A 219 -13.18 -32.20 4.32
N TRP A 220 -12.33 -31.65 3.47
CA TRP A 220 -12.58 -31.55 2.03
C TRP A 220 -11.78 -32.64 1.32
N ASP A 221 -12.50 -33.50 0.60
CA ASP A 221 -11.95 -34.59 -0.21
C ASP A 221 -12.30 -34.29 -1.67
N GLU A 222 -11.29 -33.95 -2.46
CA GLU A 222 -11.45 -33.54 -3.86
C GLU A 222 -11.95 -34.67 -4.76
N SER A 223 -11.84 -35.94 -4.33
CA SER A 223 -12.42 -37.08 -5.04
C SER A 223 -13.95 -37.16 -4.92
N ARG A 224 -14.57 -36.33 -4.07
CA ARG A 224 -16.01 -36.36 -3.74
C ARG A 224 -16.76 -35.07 -4.10
N VAL A 225 -16.39 -34.43 -5.21
CA VAL A 225 -17.11 -33.29 -5.79
C VAL A 225 -18.37 -33.78 -6.52
N GLN A 226 -19.36 -34.24 -5.73
CA GLN A 226 -20.70 -34.57 -6.20
C GLN A 226 -21.73 -33.91 -5.29
N LEU A 227 -22.71 -33.23 -5.89
CA LEU A 227 -23.87 -32.68 -5.19
C LEU A 227 -24.74 -33.83 -4.62
N PRO A 228 -25.20 -33.75 -3.36
CA PRO A 228 -26.20 -34.67 -2.85
C PRO A 228 -27.47 -34.62 -3.72
N PRO A 229 -28.01 -35.76 -4.19
CA PRO A 229 -29.18 -35.76 -5.06
C PRO A 229 -30.37 -35.07 -4.40
N GLY A 230 -31.02 -34.17 -5.14
CA GLY A 230 -32.19 -33.42 -4.68
C GLY A 230 -31.93 -32.08 -3.99
N ARG A 231 -30.67 -31.66 -3.77
CA ARG A 231 -30.37 -30.28 -3.30
C ARG A 231 -30.19 -29.30 -4.48
N PRO A 232 -30.76 -28.07 -4.41
CA PRO A 232 -30.49 -27.04 -5.41
C PRO A 232 -29.06 -26.49 -5.31
N SER A 233 -28.55 -26.00 -6.45
CA SER A 233 -27.33 -25.19 -6.48
C SER A 233 -27.55 -23.84 -5.79
N VAL A 234 -26.65 -23.46 -4.88
CA VAL A 234 -26.69 -22.13 -4.24
C VAL A 234 -26.39 -21.01 -5.24
N ARG A 235 -26.99 -19.85 -4.98
CA ARG A 235 -26.79 -18.60 -5.71
C ARG A 235 -26.10 -17.58 -4.82
N ILE A 236 -25.08 -16.93 -5.35
CA ILE A 236 -24.16 -16.08 -4.60
C ILE A 236 -24.48 -14.61 -4.87
N ALA A 237 -24.61 -13.81 -3.82
CA ALA A 237 -24.55 -12.36 -3.88
C ALA A 237 -23.09 -11.91 -3.63
N TYR A 238 -22.41 -11.53 -4.70
CA TYR A 238 -21.07 -10.96 -4.65
C TYR A 238 -21.13 -9.46 -4.36
N MET A 239 -20.61 -9.05 -3.20
CA MET A 239 -20.43 -7.65 -2.84
C MET A 239 -19.03 -7.19 -3.26
N LEU A 240 -18.95 -6.50 -4.41
CA LEU A 240 -17.69 -5.98 -4.94
C LEU A 240 -17.43 -4.58 -4.35
N VAL A 241 -16.35 -4.42 -3.58
CA VAL A 241 -15.99 -3.16 -2.90
C VAL A 241 -14.74 -2.59 -3.57
N VAL A 242 -14.91 -1.54 -4.37
CA VAL A 242 -13.90 -1.12 -5.36
C VAL A 242 -13.55 0.37 -5.30
N HIS A 243 -12.28 0.68 -5.58
CA HIS A 243 -11.72 2.03 -5.62
C HIS A 243 -10.50 2.07 -6.57
N GLY A 244 -9.98 3.27 -6.85
CA GLY A 244 -8.83 3.48 -7.74
C GLY A 244 -9.23 3.61 -9.20
N ARG A 245 -8.35 3.17 -10.12
CA ARG A 245 -8.52 3.32 -11.58
C ARG A 245 -8.57 1.99 -12.36
N ALA A 246 -8.33 0.85 -11.70
CA ALA A 246 -8.08 -0.48 -12.29
C ALA A 246 -9.31 -1.18 -12.94
N ILE A 247 -10.12 -0.45 -13.72
CA ILE A 247 -11.36 -0.97 -14.32
C ILE A 247 -11.15 -2.22 -15.18
N ARG A 248 -10.06 -2.30 -15.95
CA ARG A 248 -9.78 -3.48 -16.79
C ARG A 248 -9.53 -4.74 -15.97
N GLN A 249 -8.90 -4.60 -14.79
CA GLN A 249 -8.72 -5.70 -13.86
C GLN A 249 -10.04 -6.07 -13.16
N LEU A 250 -10.89 -5.09 -12.83
CA LEU A 250 -12.23 -5.35 -12.31
C LEU A 250 -13.13 -6.07 -13.34
N LYS A 251 -13.08 -5.68 -14.61
CA LYS A 251 -13.76 -6.38 -15.72
C LYS A 251 -13.24 -7.82 -15.85
N ARG A 252 -11.90 -8.03 -15.83
CA ARG A 252 -11.28 -9.37 -15.86
C ARG A 252 -11.72 -10.26 -14.68
N LEU A 253 -11.72 -9.71 -13.45
CA LEU A 253 -12.26 -10.40 -12.26
C LEU A 253 -13.73 -10.78 -12.46
N LEU A 254 -14.58 -9.83 -12.86
CA LEU A 254 -16.00 -10.10 -13.08
C LEU A 254 -16.20 -11.18 -14.13
N LYS A 255 -15.46 -11.14 -15.25
CA LYS A 255 -15.49 -12.17 -16.31
C LYS A 255 -15.26 -13.58 -15.76
N ALA A 256 -14.29 -13.73 -14.85
CA ALA A 256 -13.96 -15.00 -14.20
C ALA A 256 -15.05 -15.48 -13.21
N VAL A 257 -15.62 -14.58 -12.39
CA VAL A 257 -16.64 -14.96 -11.37
C VAL A 257 -18.08 -14.95 -11.86
N TYR A 258 -18.37 -14.36 -13.02
CA TYR A 258 -19.74 -14.19 -13.52
C TYR A 258 -20.44 -15.52 -13.81
N HIS A 259 -21.66 -15.65 -13.31
CA HIS A 259 -22.64 -16.60 -13.82
C HIS A 259 -24.02 -15.94 -13.70
N GLU A 260 -24.89 -16.11 -14.71
CA GLU A 260 -26.26 -15.57 -14.72
C GLU A 260 -27.11 -15.91 -13.48
N ARG A 261 -26.81 -17.03 -12.80
CA ARG A 261 -27.49 -17.47 -11.57
C ARG A 261 -27.05 -16.73 -10.31
N HIS A 262 -25.93 -16.01 -10.36
CA HIS A 262 -25.39 -15.20 -9.27
C HIS A 262 -25.73 -13.72 -9.45
N PHE A 263 -25.56 -12.94 -8.38
CA PHE A 263 -25.85 -11.51 -8.34
C PHE A 263 -24.60 -10.73 -7.95
N PHE A 264 -24.40 -9.55 -8.55
CA PHE A 264 -23.21 -8.73 -8.34
C PHE A 264 -23.64 -7.32 -7.92
N TYR A 265 -23.37 -6.98 -6.67
CA TYR A 265 -23.65 -5.64 -6.14
C TYR A 265 -22.34 -4.90 -5.91
N ILE A 266 -22.19 -3.76 -6.57
CA ILE A 266 -20.89 -3.05 -6.67
C ILE A 266 -20.97 -1.73 -5.92
N HIS A 267 -20.20 -1.61 -4.84
CA HIS A 267 -19.92 -0.34 -4.18
C HIS A 267 -18.64 0.26 -4.76
N VAL A 268 -18.75 1.49 -5.28
CA VAL A 268 -17.58 2.27 -5.73
C VAL A 268 -17.35 3.43 -4.77
N ASP A 269 -16.16 3.49 -4.18
CA ASP A 269 -15.76 4.53 -3.24
C ASP A 269 -16.09 5.94 -3.77
N LYS A 270 -16.62 6.82 -2.91
CA LYS A 270 -17.06 8.18 -3.27
C LYS A 270 -15.99 9.03 -3.98
N ARG A 271 -14.70 8.74 -3.77
CA ARG A 271 -13.56 9.43 -4.38
C ARG A 271 -13.24 8.92 -5.80
N SER A 272 -13.64 7.71 -6.15
CA SER A 272 -13.26 7.04 -7.42
C SER A 272 -14.30 7.26 -8.52
N ASN A 273 -14.44 8.50 -9.00
CA ASN A 273 -15.53 8.90 -9.91
C ASN A 273 -15.42 8.30 -11.33
N TYR A 274 -14.24 8.25 -11.94
CA TYR A 274 -14.00 7.52 -13.19
C TYR A 274 -14.45 6.05 -13.09
N LEU A 275 -13.98 5.32 -12.08
CA LEU A 275 -14.34 3.93 -11.86
C LEU A 275 -15.86 3.76 -11.67
N HIS A 276 -16.52 4.75 -11.05
CA HIS A 276 -17.98 4.75 -10.93
C HIS A 276 -18.70 4.96 -12.26
N ARG A 277 -18.23 5.87 -13.14
CA ARG A 277 -18.79 6.03 -14.50
C ARG A 277 -18.69 4.72 -15.29
N GLU A 278 -17.50 4.12 -15.31
CA GLU A 278 -17.24 2.83 -15.95
C GLU A 278 -18.12 1.68 -15.41
N VAL A 279 -18.23 1.56 -14.09
CA VAL A 279 -19.01 0.50 -13.43
C VAL A 279 -20.51 0.68 -13.65
N VAL A 280 -21.02 1.92 -13.70
CA VAL A 280 -22.42 2.19 -14.02
C VAL A 280 -22.74 1.86 -15.48
N ALA A 281 -21.87 2.22 -16.44
CA ALA A 281 -22.03 1.83 -17.83
C ALA A 281 -22.01 0.30 -18.00
N LEU A 282 -21.02 -0.37 -17.39
CA LEU A 282 -20.90 -1.83 -17.36
C LEU A 282 -22.17 -2.52 -16.84
N ALA A 283 -22.74 -2.03 -15.73
CA ALA A 283 -23.89 -2.65 -15.10
C ALA A 283 -25.17 -2.62 -15.96
N GLN A 284 -25.29 -1.67 -16.90
CA GLN A 284 -26.45 -1.58 -17.81
C GLN A 284 -26.56 -2.79 -18.75
N HIS A 285 -25.47 -3.52 -18.99
CA HIS A 285 -25.45 -4.69 -19.89
C HIS A 285 -25.91 -6.00 -19.23
N TYR A 286 -26.08 -6.07 -17.89
CA TYR A 286 -26.33 -7.32 -17.18
C TYR A 286 -27.38 -7.17 -16.06
N ALA A 287 -28.54 -7.80 -16.22
CA ALA A 287 -29.67 -7.66 -15.29
C ALA A 287 -29.41 -8.16 -13.85
N ASN A 288 -28.38 -9.00 -13.67
CA ASN A 288 -27.89 -9.50 -12.38
C ASN A 288 -26.71 -8.70 -11.81
N VAL A 289 -26.31 -7.58 -12.44
CA VAL A 289 -25.31 -6.63 -11.94
C VAL A 289 -26.03 -5.33 -11.54
N ARG A 290 -25.75 -4.80 -10.34
CA ARG A 290 -26.30 -3.53 -9.84
C ARG A 290 -25.21 -2.75 -9.11
N VAL A 291 -25.32 -1.42 -9.10
CA VAL A 291 -24.39 -0.51 -8.41
C VAL A 291 -25.10 0.09 -7.19
N THR A 292 -24.38 0.36 -6.09
CA THR A 292 -24.94 1.05 -4.92
C THR A 292 -25.32 2.50 -5.30
N PRO A 293 -26.59 2.93 -5.14
CA PRO A 293 -26.99 4.31 -5.47
C PRO A 293 -26.40 5.34 -4.49
N TRP A 294 -26.06 4.90 -3.28
CA TRP A 294 -25.29 5.64 -2.28
C TRP A 294 -23.80 5.26 -2.39
N ARG A 295 -22.89 6.18 -2.02
CA ARG A 295 -21.44 5.94 -2.05
C ARG A 295 -20.77 6.52 -0.80
N MET A 296 -20.14 5.65 -0.01
CA MET A 296 -19.30 6.06 1.13
C MET A 296 -17.83 6.24 0.69
N GLY A 297 -17.07 7.05 1.43
CA GLY A 297 -15.61 7.17 1.29
C GLY A 297 -14.94 6.17 2.23
N THR A 298 -14.82 4.92 1.80
CA THR A 298 -14.27 3.81 2.59
C THR A 298 -12.75 3.95 2.73
N ILE A 299 -12.31 4.66 3.77
CA ILE A 299 -10.88 4.81 4.09
C ILE A 299 -10.30 3.52 4.67
N TRP A 300 -8.97 3.33 4.56
CA TRP A 300 -8.31 2.18 5.19
C TRP A 300 -8.57 2.23 6.71
N GLY A 301 -9.05 1.12 7.28
CA GLY A 301 -9.40 1.03 8.71
C GLY A 301 -10.70 1.72 9.13
N GLY A 302 -11.39 2.44 8.24
CA GLY A 302 -12.55 3.27 8.57
C GLY A 302 -13.76 2.49 9.10
N ALA A 303 -14.51 3.12 10.00
CA ALA A 303 -15.81 2.66 10.48
C ALA A 303 -16.85 2.57 9.34
N SER A 304 -16.72 3.43 8.32
CA SER A 304 -17.56 3.44 7.13
C SER A 304 -17.56 2.13 6.34
N LEU A 305 -16.52 1.28 6.46
CA LEU A 305 -16.49 -0.03 5.80
C LEU A 305 -17.57 -0.99 6.35
N LEU A 306 -17.75 -1.06 7.68
CA LEU A 306 -18.82 -1.86 8.25
C LEU A 306 -20.20 -1.25 7.95
N LYS A 307 -20.32 0.09 8.00
CA LYS A 307 -21.55 0.80 7.65
C LYS A 307 -21.98 0.54 6.20
N MET A 308 -21.01 0.49 5.27
CA MET A 308 -21.20 0.09 3.88
C MET A 308 -21.68 -1.37 3.80
N TYR A 309 -21.01 -2.31 4.46
CA TYR A 309 -21.44 -3.71 4.46
C TYR A 309 -22.87 -3.89 4.98
N LEU A 310 -23.19 -3.35 6.16
CA LEU A 310 -24.52 -3.49 6.76
C LEU A 310 -25.63 -2.88 5.88
N ARG A 311 -25.38 -1.73 5.22
CA ARG A 311 -26.36 -1.17 4.29
C ARG A 311 -26.48 -1.99 3.00
N SER A 312 -25.36 -2.45 2.44
CA SER A 312 -25.38 -3.30 1.24
C SER A 312 -26.08 -4.65 1.48
N MET A 313 -25.95 -5.19 2.70
CA MET A 313 -26.68 -6.38 3.15
C MET A 313 -28.17 -6.12 3.22
N GLN A 314 -28.60 -4.98 3.78
CA GLN A 314 -30.02 -4.58 3.75
C GLN A 314 -30.54 -4.44 2.31
N ASP A 315 -29.84 -3.68 1.45
CA ASP A 315 -30.24 -3.47 0.05
C ASP A 315 -30.34 -4.81 -0.72
N LEU A 316 -29.46 -5.78 -0.42
CA LEU A 316 -29.48 -7.13 -0.99
C LEU A 316 -30.60 -8.02 -0.46
N LEU A 317 -31.03 -7.84 0.79
CA LEU A 317 -32.18 -8.58 1.34
C LEU A 317 -33.51 -8.05 0.78
N GLU A 318 -33.59 -6.74 0.54
CA GLU A 318 -34.75 -6.02 0.00
C GLU A 318 -34.83 -6.08 -1.55
N ALA A 319 -33.75 -6.48 -2.22
CA ALA A 319 -33.59 -6.46 -3.68
C ALA A 319 -34.65 -7.29 -4.44
N PRO A 320 -35.56 -6.66 -5.22
CA PRO A 320 -36.59 -7.39 -5.96
C PRO A 320 -35.99 -8.35 -6.99
N GLY A 321 -36.52 -9.58 -7.01
CA GLY A 321 -36.10 -10.69 -7.85
C GLY A 321 -34.80 -11.40 -7.41
N TRP A 322 -34.04 -10.84 -6.46
CA TRP A 322 -32.71 -11.34 -6.09
C TRP A 322 -32.80 -12.27 -4.87
N THR A 323 -33.11 -13.55 -5.13
CA THR A 323 -33.05 -14.60 -4.11
C THR A 323 -31.68 -15.27 -4.12
N TRP A 324 -30.90 -15.08 -3.06
CA TRP A 324 -29.51 -15.54 -2.93
C TRP A 324 -29.29 -16.22 -1.58
N ASP A 325 -28.33 -17.15 -1.52
CA ASP A 325 -28.11 -18.04 -0.36
C ASP A 325 -26.85 -17.65 0.43
N PHE A 326 -25.83 -17.11 -0.26
CA PHE A 326 -24.57 -16.65 0.33
C PHE A 326 -24.22 -15.21 -0.06
N PHE A 327 -23.73 -14.43 0.90
CA PHE A 327 -23.05 -13.15 0.71
C PHE A 327 -21.52 -13.38 0.68
N ILE A 328 -20.82 -12.91 -0.36
CA ILE A 328 -19.34 -13.00 -0.46
C ILE A 328 -18.78 -11.62 -0.85
N ASN A 329 -17.87 -11.07 -0.04
CA ASN A 329 -17.19 -9.81 -0.36
C ASN A 329 -15.90 -10.02 -1.17
N LEU A 330 -15.66 -9.19 -2.17
CA LEU A 330 -14.41 -9.17 -2.95
C LEU A 330 -13.94 -7.72 -3.18
N SER A 331 -12.63 -7.50 -3.25
CA SER A 331 -12.06 -6.25 -3.78
C SER A 331 -11.71 -6.40 -5.26
N ALA A 332 -11.43 -5.30 -5.96
CA ALA A 332 -10.85 -5.32 -7.31
C ALA A 332 -9.44 -5.98 -7.38
N THR A 333 -8.86 -6.35 -6.24
CA THR A 333 -7.55 -7.02 -6.10
C THR A 333 -7.66 -8.46 -5.58
N ASP A 334 -8.87 -9.01 -5.45
CA ASP A 334 -9.09 -10.45 -5.25
C ASP A 334 -9.15 -11.15 -6.62
N TYR A 335 -8.83 -12.44 -6.69
CA TYR A 335 -9.07 -13.30 -7.87
C TYR A 335 -9.48 -14.72 -7.43
N PRO A 336 -10.33 -15.44 -8.17
CA PRO A 336 -10.62 -16.84 -7.88
C PRO A 336 -9.37 -17.72 -7.96
N THR A 337 -9.31 -18.75 -7.12
CA THR A 337 -8.28 -19.82 -7.13
C THR A 337 -8.85 -21.19 -7.51
N ARG A 338 -10.17 -21.28 -7.75
CA ARG A 338 -10.93 -22.47 -8.15
C ARG A 338 -12.07 -22.06 -9.07
N THR A 339 -12.68 -23.03 -9.74
CA THR A 339 -13.79 -22.80 -10.66
C THR A 339 -15.08 -22.39 -9.92
N ASN A 340 -16.02 -21.80 -10.65
CA ASN A 340 -17.36 -21.52 -10.12
C ASN A 340 -18.06 -22.78 -9.60
N ASP A 341 -17.89 -23.90 -10.30
CA ASP A 341 -18.71 -25.09 -10.07
C ASP A 341 -18.20 -25.89 -8.85
N GLU A 342 -16.90 -25.86 -8.58
CA GLU A 342 -16.33 -26.29 -7.31
C GLU A 342 -16.86 -25.43 -6.14
N LEU A 343 -16.89 -24.10 -6.29
CA LEU A 343 -17.38 -23.17 -5.26
C LEU A 343 -18.87 -23.39 -4.95
N VAL A 344 -19.71 -23.50 -5.99
CA VAL A 344 -21.14 -23.78 -5.84
C VAL A 344 -21.37 -25.16 -5.24
N THR A 345 -20.62 -26.18 -5.64
CA THR A 345 -20.71 -27.53 -5.06
C THR A 345 -20.31 -27.54 -3.58
N PHE A 346 -19.23 -26.85 -3.22
CA PHE A 346 -18.77 -26.69 -1.85
C PHE A 346 -19.83 -25.99 -0.97
N LEU A 347 -20.35 -24.86 -1.44
CA LEU A 347 -21.33 -24.07 -0.68
C LEU A 347 -22.72 -24.74 -0.61
N SER A 348 -23.17 -25.47 -1.64
CA SER A 348 -24.41 -26.30 -1.56
C SER A 348 -24.28 -27.47 -0.58
N LYS A 349 -23.06 -27.99 -0.37
CA LYS A 349 -22.79 -29.01 0.66
C LYS A 349 -22.87 -28.41 2.07
N TYR A 350 -22.27 -27.25 2.28
CA TYR A 350 -22.14 -26.56 3.57
C TYR A 350 -23.04 -25.30 3.70
N HIS A 351 -24.26 -25.38 3.15
CA HIS A 351 -25.21 -24.27 2.99
C HIS A 351 -25.63 -23.53 4.28
N ASP A 352 -25.39 -24.16 5.43
CA ASP A 352 -25.78 -23.74 6.77
C ASP A 352 -24.58 -23.19 7.58
N LYS A 353 -23.41 -23.00 6.93
CA LYS A 353 -22.15 -22.61 7.58
C LYS A 353 -21.69 -21.22 7.18
N ASN A 354 -21.14 -20.50 8.16
CA ASN A 354 -20.60 -19.16 8.03
C ASN A 354 -19.06 -19.22 8.05
N PHE A 355 -18.42 -18.69 7.02
CA PHE A 355 -17.00 -18.83 6.73
C PHE A 355 -16.25 -17.54 7.08
N LEU A 356 -15.77 -17.47 8.31
CA LEU A 356 -14.95 -16.38 8.85
C LEU A 356 -13.57 -16.94 9.20
N LYS A 357 -12.52 -16.11 9.18
CA LYS A 357 -11.19 -16.53 9.65
C LYS A 357 -10.76 -15.68 10.82
N SER A 358 -10.42 -16.34 11.91
CA SER A 358 -9.96 -15.72 13.13
C SER A 358 -8.44 -15.68 13.23
N HIS A 359 -7.92 -14.84 14.14
CA HIS A 359 -6.51 -14.54 14.28
C HIS A 359 -5.67 -15.72 14.82
N GLY A 360 -6.31 -16.71 15.48
CA GLY A 360 -5.70 -17.99 15.87
C GLY A 360 -4.50 -17.88 16.81
N ARG A 361 -4.50 -16.92 17.73
CA ARG A 361 -3.39 -16.61 18.66
C ARG A 361 -3.96 -16.19 20.03
N ASP A 362 -3.14 -15.64 20.93
CA ASP A 362 -3.65 -14.96 22.13
C ASP A 362 -4.57 -13.78 21.77
N ASN A 363 -5.77 -13.78 22.36
CA ASN A 363 -6.81 -12.78 22.14
C ASN A 363 -6.49 -11.45 22.85
N SER A 364 -5.82 -11.47 24.01
CA SER A 364 -5.45 -10.23 24.71
C SER A 364 -4.50 -9.36 23.86
N ARG A 365 -3.59 -10.02 23.13
CA ARG A 365 -2.68 -9.44 22.13
C ARG A 365 -3.39 -9.07 20.83
N PHE A 366 -4.50 -9.71 20.46
CA PHE A 366 -5.33 -9.30 19.31
C PHE A 366 -6.05 -7.99 19.61
N ILE A 367 -6.85 -7.95 20.67
CA ILE A 367 -7.60 -6.76 21.14
C ILE A 367 -6.71 -5.50 21.17
N LYS A 368 -5.53 -5.59 21.80
CA LYS A 368 -4.56 -4.49 21.89
C LYS A 368 -3.87 -4.11 20.58
N LYS A 369 -3.76 -5.02 19.60
CA LYS A 369 -3.13 -4.72 18.29
C LYS A 369 -4.11 -4.14 17.28
N GLN A 370 -5.38 -4.53 17.37
CA GLN A 370 -6.47 -3.92 16.61
C GLN A 370 -6.91 -2.57 17.18
N GLY A 371 -6.53 -2.26 18.44
CA GLY A 371 -7.00 -1.07 19.14
C GLY A 371 -8.48 -1.18 19.53
N LEU A 372 -9.01 -2.39 19.77
CA LEU A 372 -10.39 -2.57 20.21
C LEU A 372 -10.65 -1.95 21.59
N ASP A 373 -9.60 -1.83 22.41
CA ASP A 373 -9.56 -1.11 23.69
C ASP A 373 -9.43 0.44 23.55
N ARG A 374 -9.50 0.95 22.31
CA ARG A 374 -9.42 2.39 21.99
C ARG A 374 -10.74 2.86 21.38
N LEU A 375 -11.10 4.11 21.68
CA LEU A 375 -12.23 4.80 21.05
C LEU A 375 -11.74 5.53 19.79
N PHE A 376 -12.42 5.32 18.67
CA PHE A 376 -12.13 5.98 17.40
C PHE A 376 -13.36 6.70 16.83
N HIS A 377 -13.18 7.78 16.05
CA HIS A 377 -14.26 8.45 15.29
C HIS A 377 -13.83 8.76 13.85
N GLU A 378 -14.75 8.67 12.89
CA GLU A 378 -14.49 8.92 11.46
C GLU A 378 -15.10 10.25 11.02
N CYS A 379 -14.25 11.26 10.79
CA CYS A 379 -14.63 12.52 10.15
C CYS A 379 -13.44 13.09 9.36
N ASP A 380 -13.70 14.02 8.43
CA ASP A 380 -12.70 14.55 7.47
C ASP A 380 -11.96 13.50 6.62
N SER A 381 -12.54 12.29 6.45
CA SER A 381 -11.87 11.12 5.83
C SER A 381 -10.63 10.63 6.60
N HIS A 382 -10.60 10.84 7.92
CA HIS A 382 -9.55 10.35 8.82
C HIS A 382 -10.15 9.58 10.01
N MET A 383 -9.43 8.58 10.53
CA MET A 383 -9.83 7.78 11.69
C MET A 383 -9.09 8.27 12.95
N TRP A 384 -9.74 9.18 13.68
CA TRP A 384 -9.20 9.84 14.86
C TRP A 384 -9.21 8.94 16.09
N ARG A 385 -8.09 8.84 16.82
CA ARG A 385 -8.05 8.15 18.12
C ARG A 385 -8.41 9.15 19.23
N LEU A 386 -9.41 8.82 20.04
CA LEU A 386 -9.99 9.73 21.03
C LEU A 386 -9.67 9.38 22.48
N GLY A 387 -9.27 8.13 22.76
CA GLY A 387 -8.84 7.68 24.09
C GLY A 387 -9.03 6.18 24.30
N GLU A 388 -9.06 5.76 25.56
CA GLU A 388 -9.29 4.36 25.95
C GLU A 388 -10.78 4.05 26.17
N ARG A 389 -11.16 2.79 26.00
CA ARG A 389 -12.48 2.26 26.39
C ARG A 389 -12.36 0.83 26.92
N GLN A 390 -13.35 0.41 27.70
CA GLN A 390 -13.45 -0.98 28.15
C GLN A 390 -14.06 -1.86 27.06
N ILE A 391 -13.68 -3.14 27.06
CA ILE A 391 -14.37 -4.18 26.28
C ILE A 391 -15.61 -4.60 27.06
N PRO A 392 -16.81 -4.72 26.43
CA PRO A 392 -18.03 -5.04 27.17
C PRO A 392 -17.99 -6.44 27.78
N GLU A 393 -18.50 -6.57 29.01
CA GLU A 393 -18.61 -7.85 29.71
C GLU A 393 -19.75 -8.71 29.14
N GLY A 394 -19.74 -10.02 29.44
CA GLY A 394 -20.77 -10.98 29.05
C GLY A 394 -20.56 -11.68 27.71
N ILE A 395 -19.76 -11.10 26.80
CA ILE A 395 -19.47 -11.63 25.46
C ILE A 395 -18.03 -12.13 25.28
N VAL A 396 -17.84 -13.02 24.31
CA VAL A 396 -16.52 -13.38 23.76
C VAL A 396 -16.25 -12.47 22.56
N VAL A 397 -15.22 -11.64 22.61
CA VAL A 397 -14.71 -10.89 21.45
C VAL A 397 -13.71 -11.74 20.69
N ASP A 398 -13.82 -11.80 19.37
CA ASP A 398 -12.85 -12.43 18.46
C ASP A 398 -12.81 -11.65 17.12
N GLY A 399 -11.83 -11.95 16.29
CA GLY A 399 -11.71 -11.39 14.95
C GLY A 399 -10.53 -11.97 14.17
N GLY A 400 -10.29 -11.46 12.97
CA GLY A 400 -9.19 -11.87 12.10
C GLY A 400 -9.28 -11.19 10.75
N SER A 401 -9.87 -11.86 9.75
CA SER A 401 -10.03 -11.30 8.41
C SER A 401 -11.43 -10.73 8.19
N ASP A 402 -11.46 -9.54 7.61
CA ASP A 402 -12.60 -8.83 7.01
C ASP A 402 -13.15 -9.49 5.73
N TRP A 403 -12.50 -10.53 5.20
CA TRP A 403 -12.95 -11.29 4.02
C TRP A 403 -13.63 -12.57 4.46
N PHE A 404 -14.84 -12.85 3.96
CA PHE A 404 -15.69 -13.93 4.45
C PHE A 404 -16.68 -14.45 3.39
N ALA A 405 -17.45 -15.48 3.75
CA ALA A 405 -18.69 -15.87 3.09
C ALA A 405 -19.76 -16.17 4.16
N LEU A 406 -20.92 -15.53 4.10
CA LEU A 406 -21.96 -15.60 5.13
C LEU A 406 -23.29 -16.11 4.55
N THR A 407 -24.04 -16.89 5.31
CA THR A 407 -25.37 -17.37 4.90
C THR A 407 -26.39 -16.24 4.91
N ARG A 408 -27.39 -16.28 4.02
CA ARG A 408 -28.50 -15.31 4.02
C ARG A 408 -29.15 -15.20 5.41
N SER A 409 -29.38 -16.33 6.07
CA SER A 409 -29.99 -16.39 7.41
C SER A 409 -29.18 -15.67 8.51
N PHE A 410 -27.84 -15.70 8.45
CA PHE A 410 -27.02 -14.92 9.38
C PHE A 410 -27.02 -13.44 9.04
N VAL A 411 -27.03 -13.10 7.74
CA VAL A 411 -27.16 -11.71 7.29
C VAL A 411 -28.53 -11.11 7.67
N GLU A 412 -29.62 -11.88 7.57
CA GLU A 412 -30.97 -11.48 8.02
C GLU A 412 -31.01 -11.22 9.53
N TYR A 413 -30.40 -12.09 10.35
CA TYR A 413 -30.22 -11.83 11.78
C TYR A 413 -29.39 -10.55 12.02
N VAL A 414 -28.24 -10.40 11.37
CA VAL A 414 -27.35 -9.22 11.51
C VAL A 414 -28.01 -7.91 11.06
N VAL A 415 -28.98 -7.92 10.15
CA VAL A 415 -29.67 -6.73 9.61
C VAL A 415 -30.98 -6.42 10.34
N TYR A 416 -31.85 -7.41 10.59
CA TYR A 416 -33.23 -7.18 11.04
C TYR A 416 -33.53 -7.56 12.49
N THR A 417 -32.57 -8.07 13.27
CA THR A 417 -32.86 -8.41 14.66
C THR A 417 -32.89 -7.17 15.59
N ASP A 418 -33.86 -7.17 16.50
CA ASP A 418 -33.91 -6.27 17.67
C ASP A 418 -33.09 -6.79 18.87
N ASP A 419 -32.35 -7.91 18.70
CA ASP A 419 -31.52 -8.52 19.74
C ASP A 419 -30.52 -7.49 20.34
N PRO A 420 -30.55 -7.27 21.68
CA PRO A 420 -29.62 -6.37 22.35
C PRO A 420 -28.14 -6.71 22.15
N LEU A 421 -27.80 -7.95 21.77
CA LEU A 421 -26.44 -8.32 21.33
C LEU A 421 -26.05 -7.52 20.08
N VAL A 422 -26.84 -7.59 19.01
CA VAL A 422 -26.54 -6.94 17.74
C VAL A 422 -26.69 -5.41 17.85
N ALA A 423 -27.71 -4.93 18.56
CA ALA A 423 -27.91 -3.50 18.78
C ALA A 423 -26.72 -2.83 19.51
N GLN A 424 -26.25 -3.43 20.61
CA GLN A 424 -25.10 -2.90 21.36
C GLN A 424 -23.78 -3.06 20.59
N LEU A 425 -23.58 -4.16 19.87
CA LEU A 425 -22.39 -4.34 19.05
C LEU A 425 -22.34 -3.36 17.87
N ARG A 426 -23.46 -3.01 17.23
CA ARG A 426 -23.52 -1.92 16.23
C ARG A 426 -23.03 -0.60 16.82
N GLN A 427 -23.47 -0.24 18.03
CA GLN A 427 -23.02 0.98 18.72
C GLN A 427 -21.52 0.93 19.06
N PHE A 428 -21.02 -0.18 19.60
CA PHE A 428 -19.59 -0.37 19.89
C PHE A 428 -18.72 -0.27 18.62
N TYR A 429 -19.11 -0.98 17.56
CA TYR A 429 -18.35 -1.04 16.31
C TYR A 429 -18.51 0.20 15.41
N THR A 430 -19.43 1.12 15.71
CA THR A 430 -19.48 2.46 15.08
C THR A 430 -18.25 3.30 15.42
N TYR A 431 -17.67 3.12 16.62
CA TYR A 431 -16.54 3.90 17.13
C TYR A 431 -15.24 3.08 17.22
N THR A 432 -14.98 2.27 16.19
CA THR A 432 -13.94 1.23 16.17
C THR A 432 -13.12 1.26 14.88
N LEU A 433 -11.80 1.15 15.01
CA LEU A 433 -10.87 0.92 13.90
C LEU A 433 -11.00 -0.52 13.37
N LEU A 434 -10.92 -0.70 12.05
CA LEU A 434 -11.00 -2.02 11.37
C LEU A 434 -12.22 -2.88 11.80
N PRO A 435 -13.44 -2.33 11.91
CA PRO A 435 -14.55 -3.03 12.58
C PRO A 435 -14.99 -4.29 11.83
N ALA A 436 -14.84 -4.33 10.50
CA ALA A 436 -15.16 -5.50 9.69
C ALA A 436 -14.25 -6.72 10.00
N GLU A 437 -13.06 -6.51 10.58
CA GLU A 437 -12.16 -7.60 10.98
C GLU A 437 -12.62 -8.31 12.28
N SER A 438 -13.66 -7.85 12.98
CA SER A 438 -14.09 -8.44 14.26
C SER A 438 -15.59 -8.37 14.59
N PHE A 439 -16.37 -7.47 13.97
CA PHE A 439 -17.82 -7.37 14.17
C PHE A 439 -18.54 -8.70 13.87
N PHE A 440 -18.34 -9.27 12.68
CA PHE A 440 -19.08 -10.47 12.26
C PHE A 440 -18.71 -11.70 13.09
N HIS A 441 -17.44 -11.85 13.48
CA HIS A 441 -16.95 -12.88 14.39
C HIS A 441 -17.58 -12.74 15.78
N THR A 442 -17.52 -11.53 16.36
CA THR A 442 -18.06 -11.24 17.70
C THR A 442 -19.58 -11.40 17.74
N VAL A 443 -20.32 -11.00 16.70
CA VAL A 443 -21.77 -11.25 16.63
C VAL A 443 -22.04 -12.76 16.54
N LEU A 444 -21.39 -13.47 15.61
CA LEU A 444 -21.67 -14.89 15.38
C LEU A 444 -21.34 -15.77 16.59
N GLU A 445 -20.20 -15.55 17.25
CA GLU A 445 -19.80 -16.38 18.39
C GLU A 445 -20.64 -16.19 19.65
N ASN A 446 -21.44 -15.13 19.72
CA ASN A 446 -22.36 -14.88 20.83
C ASN A 446 -23.84 -15.05 20.44
N SER A 447 -24.16 -15.21 19.16
CA SER A 447 -25.52 -15.42 18.67
C SER A 447 -26.06 -16.84 18.97
N PRO A 448 -27.37 -17.09 18.81
CA PRO A 448 -27.94 -18.44 18.87
C PRO A 448 -27.38 -19.41 17.82
N THR A 449 -26.78 -18.91 16.74
CA THR A 449 -26.27 -19.69 15.58
C THR A 449 -24.76 -19.86 15.58
N CYS A 450 -24.09 -19.68 16.73
CA CYS A 450 -22.64 -19.82 16.87
C CYS A 450 -22.07 -21.19 16.42
N ASN A 451 -22.89 -22.24 16.41
CA ASN A 451 -22.55 -23.57 15.87
C ASN A 451 -22.44 -23.64 14.33
N THR A 452 -22.71 -22.53 13.62
CA THR A 452 -22.54 -22.42 12.16
C THR A 452 -21.16 -21.88 11.76
N LEU A 453 -20.37 -21.34 12.69
CA LEU A 453 -19.04 -20.81 12.42
C LEU A 453 -18.07 -21.90 11.95
N VAL A 454 -17.38 -21.66 10.85
CA VAL A 454 -16.21 -22.40 10.38
C VAL A 454 -15.03 -21.45 10.34
N ASP A 455 -13.94 -21.75 11.07
CA ASP A 455 -12.72 -20.93 11.16
C ASP A 455 -11.80 -21.08 9.91
N ASN A 456 -12.42 -20.87 8.74
CA ASN A 456 -11.78 -20.75 7.44
C ASN A 456 -12.66 -19.86 6.55
N ASN A 457 -12.15 -18.70 6.14
CA ASN A 457 -12.86 -17.76 5.25
C ASN A 457 -12.75 -18.06 3.75
N LEU A 458 -12.21 -19.23 3.40
CA LEU A 458 -11.99 -19.67 2.02
C LEU A 458 -10.99 -18.79 1.22
N ARG A 459 -10.18 -17.95 1.89
CA ARG A 459 -9.18 -17.07 1.24
C ARG A 459 -7.74 -17.50 1.42
N VAL A 460 -6.91 -17.18 0.42
CA VAL A 460 -5.45 -17.07 0.54
C VAL A 460 -5.05 -15.59 0.60
N THR A 461 -4.40 -15.16 1.67
CA THR A 461 -3.98 -13.75 1.84
C THR A 461 -2.45 -13.67 1.95
N ASN A 462 -1.80 -12.96 1.01
CA ASN A 462 -0.34 -12.95 0.88
C ASN A 462 0.36 -12.05 1.94
N TRP A 463 0.38 -12.51 3.19
CA TRP A 463 0.95 -11.78 4.31
C TRP A 463 2.47 -11.92 4.44
N ASN A 464 3.25 -11.04 3.80
CA ASN A 464 4.67 -10.86 4.13
C ASN A 464 4.87 -9.65 5.07
N ARG A 465 4.89 -9.89 6.38
CA ARG A 465 5.02 -8.83 7.40
C ARG A 465 6.32 -8.03 7.32
N LYS A 466 7.40 -8.55 6.71
CA LYS A 466 8.66 -7.80 6.52
C LYS A 466 8.51 -6.64 5.53
N LEU A 467 7.53 -6.73 4.61
CA LEU A 467 7.27 -5.73 3.57
C LEU A 467 5.95 -4.98 3.83
N GLY A 468 4.85 -5.68 4.12
CA GLY A 468 3.50 -5.09 4.24
C GLY A 468 3.18 -4.30 5.51
N CYS A 469 4.00 -4.40 6.56
CA CYS A 469 3.83 -3.67 7.83
C CYS A 469 4.84 -2.50 7.92
N LYS A 470 4.47 -1.30 7.44
CA LYS A 470 5.34 -0.11 7.45
C LYS A 470 4.69 1.13 8.06
N CYS A 471 3.53 0.98 8.72
CA CYS A 471 2.70 2.09 9.21
C CYS A 471 2.31 3.09 8.11
N GLN A 472 2.25 2.65 6.84
CA GLN A 472 2.04 3.48 5.66
C GLN A 472 0.73 4.31 5.69
N TYR A 473 -0.26 3.88 6.48
CA TYR A 473 -1.56 4.54 6.64
C TYR A 473 -1.62 5.59 7.75
N LYS A 474 -0.50 5.96 8.40
CA LYS A 474 -0.46 6.95 9.51
C LYS A 474 -1.03 8.34 9.17
N HIS A 475 -1.16 8.67 7.88
CA HIS A 475 -1.81 9.91 7.41
C HIS A 475 -3.35 9.80 7.25
N ILE A 476 -3.90 8.58 7.31
CA ILE A 476 -5.33 8.26 7.19
C ILE A 476 -5.92 7.85 8.54
N VAL A 477 -5.11 7.24 9.42
CA VAL A 477 -5.55 6.73 10.72
C VAL A 477 -4.52 7.00 11.82
N ASP A 478 -4.99 7.21 13.05
CA ASP A 478 -4.15 7.36 14.26
C ASP A 478 -3.57 6.01 14.78
N TRP A 479 -3.17 5.12 13.87
CA TRP A 479 -2.70 3.76 14.16
C TRP A 479 -1.68 3.23 13.13
N CYS A 480 -1.01 2.12 13.46
CA CYS A 480 -0.08 1.43 12.56
C CYS A 480 -0.74 0.20 11.91
N GLY A 481 -0.99 0.29 10.60
CA GLY A 481 -1.53 -0.82 9.81
C GLY A 481 -0.49 -1.74 9.17
N CYS A 482 -0.99 -2.88 8.69
CA CYS A 482 -0.31 -3.76 7.73
C CYS A 482 -1.26 -4.03 6.54
N SER A 483 -0.72 -4.29 5.35
CA SER A 483 -1.49 -4.79 4.20
C SER A 483 -0.81 -6.00 3.54
N PRO A 484 -1.57 -6.90 2.87
CA PRO A 484 -1.00 -8.01 2.11
C PRO A 484 -0.16 -7.52 0.92
N ASN A 485 0.88 -8.29 0.61
CA ASN A 485 1.62 -8.14 -0.63
C ASN A 485 0.78 -8.59 -1.84
N ASP A 486 1.19 -8.14 -3.01
CA ASP A 486 0.63 -8.60 -4.27
C ASP A 486 1.33 -9.91 -4.69
N PHE A 487 0.60 -10.84 -5.31
CA PHE A 487 1.14 -12.12 -5.76
C PHE A 487 2.08 -11.97 -6.97
N LYS A 488 3.01 -12.93 -7.12
CA LYS A 488 3.98 -13.02 -8.22
C LYS A 488 4.00 -14.45 -8.79
N PRO A 489 4.60 -14.72 -9.97
CA PRO A 489 4.50 -16.04 -10.64
C PRO A 489 4.98 -17.21 -9.78
N GLN A 490 6.06 -17.00 -9.00
CA GLN A 490 6.61 -18.00 -8.08
C GLN A 490 5.64 -18.40 -6.94
N ASP A 491 4.60 -17.61 -6.67
CA ASP A 491 3.58 -17.95 -5.67
C ASP A 491 2.53 -18.95 -6.18
N PHE A 492 2.47 -19.21 -7.49
CA PHE A 492 1.41 -20.03 -8.09
C PHE A 492 1.34 -21.45 -7.50
N LEU A 493 2.50 -22.08 -7.26
CA LEU A 493 2.58 -23.40 -6.60
C LEU A 493 1.95 -23.38 -5.19
N ARG A 494 2.10 -22.26 -4.46
CA ARG A 494 1.53 -22.05 -3.13
C ARG A 494 0.02 -21.76 -3.16
N LEU A 495 -0.55 -21.39 -4.31
CA LEU A 495 -2.01 -21.35 -4.51
C LEU A 495 -2.59 -22.75 -4.78
N GLN A 496 -1.83 -23.63 -5.43
CA GLN A 496 -2.26 -25.00 -5.72
C GLN A 496 -2.13 -25.94 -4.50
N GLN A 497 -1.02 -25.89 -3.76
CA GLN A 497 -0.65 -26.85 -2.72
C GLN A 497 -1.31 -26.60 -1.34
N LEU A 498 -2.59 -26.24 -1.31
CA LEU A 498 -3.29 -25.85 -0.09
C LEU A 498 -4.17 -26.99 0.48
N SER A 499 -3.85 -27.43 1.69
CA SER A 499 -4.55 -28.51 2.41
C SER A 499 -5.90 -28.13 3.01
N ARG A 500 -6.32 -26.86 2.91
CA ARG A 500 -7.64 -26.36 3.32
C ARG A 500 -8.40 -25.81 2.11
N PRO A 501 -9.73 -25.94 2.03
CA PRO A 501 -10.50 -25.41 0.91
C PRO A 501 -10.37 -23.87 0.85
N THR A 502 -9.95 -23.36 -0.31
CA THR A 502 -9.82 -21.93 -0.63
C THR A 502 -10.21 -21.66 -2.08
N PHE A 503 -11.07 -20.68 -2.28
CA PHE A 503 -11.70 -20.39 -3.58
C PHE A 503 -11.30 -19.01 -4.14
N PHE A 504 -10.70 -18.13 -3.33
CA PHE A 504 -10.18 -16.83 -3.76
C PHE A 504 -8.84 -16.53 -3.09
N ALA A 505 -8.03 -15.68 -3.74
CA ALA A 505 -6.78 -15.17 -3.19
C ALA A 505 -6.67 -13.64 -3.34
N ARG A 506 -5.89 -13.00 -2.45
CA ARG A 506 -5.53 -11.58 -2.55
C ARG A 506 -4.12 -11.28 -1.99
N LYS A 507 -3.39 -10.31 -2.53
CA LYS A 507 -3.82 -9.32 -3.55
C LYS A 507 -3.20 -9.56 -4.94
N PHE A 508 -3.85 -9.02 -5.96
CA PHE A 508 -3.37 -8.94 -7.33
C PHE A 508 -3.51 -7.49 -7.84
N GLU A 509 -2.46 -6.94 -8.43
CA GLU A 509 -2.45 -5.61 -9.07
C GLU A 509 -1.73 -5.71 -10.41
N SER A 510 -2.42 -5.45 -11.52
CA SER A 510 -1.87 -5.64 -12.87
C SER A 510 -0.80 -4.60 -13.26
N THR A 511 -0.70 -3.50 -12.52
CA THR A 511 0.42 -2.54 -12.58
C THR A 511 1.65 -3.00 -11.77
N VAL A 512 1.56 -4.15 -11.09
CA VAL A 512 2.60 -4.71 -10.20
C VAL A 512 3.05 -6.11 -10.65
N ASN A 513 2.14 -6.96 -11.13
CA ASN A 513 2.43 -8.17 -11.94
C ASN A 513 1.11 -8.68 -12.58
N GLN A 514 1.01 -8.68 -13.90
CA GLN A 514 -0.09 -9.30 -14.63
C GLN A 514 0.19 -10.77 -14.97
N GLU A 515 1.46 -11.19 -15.05
CA GLU A 515 1.82 -12.58 -15.42
C GLU A 515 1.13 -13.62 -14.51
N VAL A 516 1.12 -13.45 -13.19
CA VAL A 516 0.46 -14.39 -12.26
C VAL A 516 -1.06 -14.49 -12.50
N LEU A 517 -1.70 -13.43 -12.99
CA LEU A 517 -3.13 -13.43 -13.36
C LEU A 517 -3.36 -14.17 -14.68
N GLU A 518 -2.41 -14.13 -15.62
CA GLU A 518 -2.47 -14.91 -16.86
C GLU A 518 -2.26 -16.40 -16.60
N ILE A 519 -1.30 -16.77 -15.74
CA ILE A 519 -1.10 -18.15 -15.30
C ILE A 519 -2.36 -18.68 -14.58
N LEU A 520 -2.92 -17.90 -13.65
CA LEU A 520 -4.07 -18.34 -12.85
C LEU A 520 -5.37 -18.42 -13.66
N ASP A 521 -5.65 -17.45 -14.53
CA ASP A 521 -6.82 -17.49 -15.41
C ASP A 521 -6.75 -18.65 -16.42
N SER A 522 -5.57 -18.88 -17.02
CA SER A 522 -5.35 -19.98 -17.97
C SER A 522 -5.41 -21.35 -17.28
N HIS A 523 -5.00 -21.45 -16.02
CA HIS A 523 -5.13 -22.68 -15.22
C HIS A 523 -6.60 -23.03 -14.93
N LEU A 524 -7.44 -22.03 -14.64
CA LEU A 524 -8.84 -22.23 -14.26
C LEU A 524 -9.79 -22.39 -15.45
N TYR A 525 -9.51 -21.74 -16.58
CA TYR A 525 -10.45 -21.61 -17.70
C TYR A 525 -9.82 -21.86 -19.08
N GLY A 526 -8.64 -22.50 -19.12
CA GLY A 526 -7.87 -22.77 -20.34
C GLY A 526 -7.25 -21.50 -20.95
N SER A 527 -6.24 -21.67 -21.81
CA SER A 527 -5.65 -20.55 -22.54
C SER A 527 -6.65 -19.90 -23.50
N TYR A 528 -6.48 -18.59 -23.75
CA TYR A 528 -7.16 -17.91 -24.86
C TYR A 528 -6.72 -18.49 -26.22
N PRO A 529 -7.53 -18.34 -27.28
CA PRO A 529 -7.18 -18.80 -28.62
C PRO A 529 -5.82 -18.26 -29.11
N PRO A 530 -5.06 -19.01 -29.93
CA PRO A 530 -3.83 -18.50 -30.55
C PRO A 530 -4.07 -17.18 -31.29
N ASN A 531 -3.09 -16.28 -31.25
CA ASN A 531 -3.13 -14.93 -31.82
C ASN A 531 -4.18 -13.98 -31.20
N THR A 532 -4.78 -14.31 -30.04
CA THR A 532 -5.56 -13.33 -29.27
C THR A 532 -4.68 -12.12 -28.93
N PRO A 533 -5.07 -10.88 -29.29
CA PRO A 533 -4.25 -9.70 -29.05
C PRO A 533 -4.17 -9.35 -27.55
N ALA A 534 -3.26 -8.43 -27.24
CA ALA A 534 -3.20 -7.73 -25.96
C ALA A 534 -3.04 -8.58 -24.67
N LEU A 535 -2.84 -9.90 -24.71
CA LEU A 535 -2.77 -10.73 -23.49
C LEU A 535 -1.73 -10.23 -22.47
N LYS A 536 -0.49 -9.97 -22.93
CA LYS A 536 0.62 -9.37 -22.16
C LYS A 536 0.50 -7.86 -21.88
N ALA A 537 -0.45 -7.17 -22.51
CA ALA A 537 -0.64 -5.72 -22.36
C ALA A 537 -1.57 -5.37 -21.20
N TYR A 538 -1.40 -4.21 -20.59
CA TYR A 538 -2.33 -3.66 -19.60
C TYR A 538 -2.42 -2.14 -19.71
N TRP A 539 -3.62 -1.61 -19.51
CA TRP A 539 -3.90 -0.17 -19.55
C TRP A 539 -4.71 0.25 -18.33
N GLU A 540 -4.27 1.30 -17.66
CA GLU A 540 -4.98 1.91 -16.53
C GLU A 540 -5.12 3.41 -16.73
N ASN A 541 -6.35 3.92 -16.66
CA ASN A 541 -6.61 5.33 -16.91
C ASN A 541 -6.15 6.20 -15.73
N ALA A 542 -5.10 7.00 -15.92
CA ALA A 542 -4.59 7.94 -14.94
C ALA A 542 -5.40 9.26 -14.91
N HIS A 543 -5.94 9.68 -16.06
CA HIS A 543 -6.78 10.88 -16.17
C HIS A 543 -7.92 10.72 -17.18
N ASP A 544 -9.05 11.34 -16.87
CA ASP A 544 -10.25 11.40 -17.71
C ASP A 544 -10.89 12.79 -17.52
N ILE A 545 -11.20 13.47 -18.62
CA ILE A 545 -11.64 14.88 -18.62
C ILE A 545 -12.93 15.11 -17.81
N ALA A 546 -13.77 14.09 -17.64
CA ALA A 546 -14.99 14.18 -16.82
C ALA A 546 -14.74 14.16 -15.29
N ASP A 547 -13.50 13.94 -14.83
CA ASP A 547 -13.07 14.28 -13.46
C ASP A 547 -12.58 15.75 -13.35
N GLY A 548 -12.38 16.42 -14.49
CA GLY A 548 -11.86 17.78 -14.60
C GLY A 548 -10.42 17.94 -14.11
N LEU A 549 -9.92 19.19 -14.14
CA LEU A 549 -8.59 19.50 -13.63
C LEU A 549 -8.46 19.30 -12.10
N GLY A 550 -9.57 19.04 -11.39
CA GLY A 550 -9.59 18.87 -9.93
C GLY A 550 -8.62 17.83 -9.42
N GLY A 551 -8.51 16.67 -10.09
CA GLY A 551 -7.62 15.56 -9.70
C GLY A 551 -6.15 15.69 -10.13
N LEU A 552 -5.78 16.68 -10.95
CA LEU A 552 -4.40 16.84 -11.42
C LEU A 552 -3.57 17.77 -10.51
N SER A 553 -2.26 17.57 -10.47
CA SER A 553 -1.28 18.55 -9.96
C SER A 553 -0.76 19.43 -11.10
N ASP A 554 -0.16 20.57 -10.78
CA ASP A 554 0.46 21.46 -11.78
C ASP A 554 1.61 20.77 -12.55
N VAL A 555 2.32 19.82 -11.90
CA VAL A 555 3.35 18.98 -12.51
C VAL A 555 2.77 18.10 -13.61
N ILE A 556 1.70 17.37 -13.30
CA ILE A 556 1.05 16.45 -14.24
C ILE A 556 0.33 17.23 -15.35
N LEU A 557 -0.29 18.37 -15.04
CA LEU A 557 -0.92 19.24 -16.03
C LEU A 557 0.10 19.83 -17.03
N THR A 558 1.26 20.27 -16.54
CA THR A 558 2.40 20.67 -17.37
C THR A 558 2.89 19.52 -18.25
N ALA A 559 3.12 18.33 -17.66
CA ALA A 559 3.63 17.18 -18.39
C ALA A 559 2.67 16.72 -19.51
N TYR A 560 1.37 16.60 -19.21
CA TYR A 560 0.38 16.13 -20.17
C TYR A 560 0.13 17.13 -21.31
N THR A 561 0.17 18.44 -21.05
CA THR A 561 0.06 19.46 -22.12
C THR A 561 1.32 19.54 -22.99
N ALA A 562 2.51 19.40 -22.40
CA ALA A 562 3.76 19.31 -23.15
C ALA A 562 3.87 18.01 -23.98
N PHE A 563 3.41 16.87 -23.44
CA PHE A 563 3.26 15.61 -24.19
C PHE A 563 2.34 15.74 -25.40
N SER A 564 1.21 16.45 -25.23
CA SER A 564 0.30 16.76 -26.33
C SER A 564 1.01 17.55 -27.45
N ARG A 565 1.71 18.65 -27.10
CA ARG A 565 2.50 19.42 -28.08
C ARG A 565 3.60 18.61 -28.75
N LEU A 566 4.32 17.76 -28.02
CA LEU A 566 5.33 16.86 -28.58
C LEU A 566 4.72 15.87 -29.60
N GLY A 567 3.53 15.32 -29.32
CA GLY A 567 2.79 14.47 -30.25
C GLY A 567 2.41 15.20 -31.55
N LEU A 568 1.86 16.41 -31.46
CA LEU A 568 1.47 17.20 -32.65
C LEU A 568 2.69 17.70 -33.45
N ARG A 569 3.78 18.06 -32.77
CA ARG A 569 5.07 18.38 -33.42
C ARG A 569 5.64 17.16 -34.16
N HIS A 570 5.47 15.95 -33.62
CA HIS A 570 5.86 14.71 -34.29
C HIS A 570 4.97 14.39 -35.50
N ALA A 571 3.64 14.55 -35.40
CA ALA A 571 2.70 14.38 -36.51
C ALA A 571 3.10 15.23 -37.74
N ALA A 572 3.39 16.51 -37.51
CA ALA A 572 3.83 17.44 -38.55
C ALA A 572 5.24 17.15 -39.08
N ALA A 573 6.08 16.40 -38.35
CA ALA A 573 7.41 15.98 -38.79
C ALA A 573 7.41 14.66 -39.58
N MET A 574 6.46 13.75 -39.31
CA MET A 574 6.27 12.50 -40.07
C MET A 574 5.68 12.72 -41.47
N ALA A 575 5.06 13.89 -41.72
CA ALA A 575 4.34 14.17 -42.95
C ALA A 575 5.25 14.74 -44.05
N SER A 576 5.17 14.14 -45.24
CA SER A 576 5.90 14.57 -46.44
C SER A 576 5.62 16.05 -46.78
N PRO A 577 6.53 16.78 -47.45
CA PRO A 577 6.34 18.20 -47.75
C PRO A 577 4.97 18.60 -48.32
N PRO A 578 4.36 17.90 -49.31
CA PRO A 578 3.03 18.24 -49.81
C PRO A 578 1.88 17.85 -48.85
N THR A 579 2.04 16.83 -48.01
CA THR A 579 1.01 16.42 -47.03
C THR A 579 1.19 17.07 -45.66
N ASN A 580 2.25 17.85 -45.46
CA ASN A 580 2.62 18.45 -44.19
C ASN A 580 1.51 19.34 -43.60
N GLN A 581 0.79 20.09 -44.44
CA GLN A 581 -0.33 20.94 -44.01
C GLN A 581 -1.53 20.15 -43.49
N LEU A 582 -1.77 18.93 -43.99
CA LEU A 582 -2.86 18.05 -43.53
C LEU A 582 -2.57 17.45 -42.15
N CYS A 583 -1.30 17.27 -41.80
CA CYS A 583 -0.85 16.69 -40.54
C CYS A 583 -0.41 17.76 -39.52
N ARG A 584 -0.85 19.01 -39.70
CA ARG A 584 -0.71 20.08 -38.71
C ARG A 584 -2.02 20.30 -37.98
N PHE A 585 -1.92 20.37 -36.66
CA PHE A 585 -3.04 20.31 -35.74
C PHE A 585 -2.83 21.32 -34.60
N GLU A 586 -3.89 22.02 -34.21
CA GLU A 586 -3.92 22.84 -33.00
C GLU A 586 -4.64 22.09 -31.86
N PRO A 587 -4.07 22.02 -30.64
CA PRO A 587 -4.68 21.31 -29.52
C PRO A 587 -5.88 22.09 -28.97
N LYS A 588 -7.08 21.48 -28.98
CA LYS A 588 -8.29 22.09 -28.44
C LYS A 588 -8.44 21.76 -26.95
N GLY A 589 -8.05 22.69 -26.09
CA GLY A 589 -8.16 22.55 -24.65
C GLY A 589 -7.19 21.52 -24.06
N PHE A 590 -7.54 20.96 -22.91
CA PHE A 590 -6.70 19.99 -22.20
C PHE A 590 -6.87 18.55 -22.73
N PRO A 591 -5.88 17.67 -22.53
CA PRO A 591 -5.97 16.26 -22.92
C PRO A 591 -7.21 15.56 -22.37
N SER A 592 -7.92 14.85 -23.25
CA SER A 592 -9.23 14.25 -23.01
C SER A 592 -9.15 13.01 -22.11
N SER A 593 -8.09 12.21 -22.26
CA SER A 593 -7.78 11.09 -21.39
C SER A 593 -6.28 10.81 -21.35
N VAL A 594 -5.78 10.20 -20.27
CA VAL A 594 -4.41 9.66 -20.20
C VAL A 594 -4.42 8.28 -19.55
N HIS A 595 -3.77 7.31 -20.18
CA HIS A 595 -3.57 5.95 -19.68
C HIS A 595 -2.10 5.68 -19.38
N LEU A 596 -1.83 4.94 -18.31
CA LEU A 596 -0.60 4.18 -18.15
C LEU A 596 -0.67 2.97 -19.10
N TYR A 597 0.38 2.73 -19.88
CA TYR A 597 0.52 1.53 -20.70
C TYR A 597 1.63 0.63 -20.16
N PHE A 598 1.32 -0.65 -19.99
CA PHE A 598 2.26 -1.70 -19.63
C PHE A 598 2.22 -2.82 -20.66
N TYR A 599 3.38 -3.41 -20.93
CA TYR A 599 3.51 -4.61 -21.76
C TYR A 599 4.58 -5.51 -21.13
N ASP A 600 4.23 -6.79 -20.93
CA ASP A 600 5.08 -7.81 -20.31
C ASP A 600 5.64 -7.38 -18.94
N ASP A 601 4.73 -6.87 -18.10
CA ASP A 601 4.98 -6.30 -16.77
C ASP A 601 6.01 -5.16 -16.70
N ARG A 602 6.28 -4.51 -17.83
CA ARG A 602 7.11 -3.30 -17.93
C ARG A 602 6.25 -2.10 -18.31
N PHE A 603 6.42 -0.99 -17.61
CA PHE A 603 5.84 0.30 -17.98
C PHE A 603 6.41 0.78 -19.32
N GLN A 604 5.53 1.06 -20.27
CA GLN A 604 5.85 1.49 -21.64
C GLN A 604 5.69 3.00 -21.84
N GLY A 605 5.16 3.70 -20.84
CA GLY A 605 4.87 5.13 -20.91
C GLY A 605 3.39 5.47 -20.81
N TYR A 606 3.05 6.68 -21.26
CA TYR A 606 1.69 7.21 -21.24
C TYR A 606 1.05 7.15 -22.63
N LEU A 607 -0.24 6.85 -22.70
CA LEU A 607 -1.06 7.08 -23.88
C LEU A 607 -1.95 8.29 -23.60
N LEU A 608 -1.87 9.31 -24.44
CA LEU A 608 -2.54 10.59 -24.23
C LEU A 608 -3.50 10.87 -25.37
N THR A 609 -4.80 10.98 -25.06
CA THR A 609 -5.83 11.36 -26.03
C THR A 609 -5.98 12.88 -26.03
N GLN A 610 -5.94 13.52 -27.20
CA GLN A 610 -6.11 14.96 -27.38
C GLN A 610 -7.13 15.24 -28.49
N THR A 611 -8.13 16.08 -28.20
CA THR A 611 -8.98 16.69 -29.24
C THR A 611 -8.21 17.81 -29.94
N VAL A 612 -8.26 17.84 -31.27
CA VAL A 612 -7.48 18.75 -32.12
C VAL A 612 -8.31 19.36 -33.25
N GLN A 613 -7.89 20.53 -33.71
CA GLN A 613 -8.39 21.17 -34.93
C GLN A 613 -7.32 21.05 -36.04
N PRO A 614 -7.60 20.38 -37.18
CA PRO A 614 -6.70 20.37 -38.33
C PRO A 614 -6.56 21.77 -38.95
N MET A 615 -5.32 22.19 -39.26
CA MET A 615 -5.03 23.50 -39.87
C MET A 615 -5.53 23.59 -41.32
N ALA A 616 -5.68 22.47 -42.02
CA ALA A 616 -6.10 22.41 -43.43
C ALA A 616 -7.59 22.68 -43.67
N SER A 617 -8.34 23.13 -42.65
CA SER A 617 -9.81 23.18 -42.57
C SER A 617 -10.47 21.79 -42.62
N GLY A 618 -10.97 21.36 -41.48
CA GLY A 618 -11.66 20.07 -41.31
C GLY A 618 -12.47 20.03 -40.02
N PRO A 619 -13.22 18.94 -39.77
CA PRO A 619 -13.88 18.72 -38.49
C PRO A 619 -12.86 18.58 -37.35
N GLU A 620 -13.32 18.68 -36.11
CA GLU A 620 -12.50 18.35 -34.94
C GLU A 620 -12.19 16.85 -34.91
N GLU A 621 -10.93 16.52 -34.70
CA GLU A 621 -10.44 15.14 -34.60
C GLU A 621 -10.02 14.84 -33.17
N ALA A 622 -9.84 13.55 -32.85
CA ALA A 622 -9.15 13.13 -31.63
C ALA A 622 -8.04 12.14 -31.98
N LEU A 623 -6.85 12.43 -31.46
CA LEU A 623 -5.65 11.63 -31.67
C LEU A 623 -5.22 10.99 -30.34
N GLU A 624 -4.71 9.77 -30.37
CA GLU A 624 -4.00 9.19 -29.23
C GLU A 624 -2.50 9.08 -29.53
N MET A 625 -1.69 9.52 -28.58
CA MET A 625 -0.24 9.64 -28.66
C MET A 625 0.40 8.69 -27.64
N TRP A 626 1.34 7.84 -28.06
CA TRP A 626 2.15 7.04 -27.14
C TRP A 626 3.46 7.79 -26.83
N LEU A 627 3.62 8.20 -25.57
CA LEU A 627 4.81 8.86 -25.04
C LEU A 627 5.59 7.84 -24.21
N MET A 628 6.76 7.43 -24.70
CA MET A 628 7.66 6.49 -24.03
C MET A 628 8.80 7.22 -23.32
N PRO A 629 9.19 6.83 -22.08
CA PRO A 629 10.36 7.38 -21.41
C PRO A 629 11.65 6.82 -22.02
N ARG A 630 12.66 7.68 -22.20
CA ARG A 630 14.00 7.28 -22.67
C ARG A 630 14.82 6.75 -21.50
N GLY A 631 15.44 5.59 -21.66
CA GLY A 631 16.30 4.99 -20.64
C GLY A 631 17.49 5.89 -20.28
N ALA A 632 17.59 6.26 -18.99
CA ALA A 632 18.62 7.17 -18.48
C ALA A 632 19.75 6.48 -17.68
N LEU A 633 19.58 5.20 -17.34
CA LEU A 633 20.56 4.41 -16.60
C LEU A 633 21.77 4.08 -17.47
N LYS A 634 22.96 4.31 -16.92
CA LYS A 634 24.24 3.75 -17.39
C LYS A 634 24.86 2.96 -16.24
N LEU A 635 25.08 1.68 -16.43
CA LEU A 635 25.91 0.87 -15.53
C LEU A 635 27.36 0.90 -16.03
N THR A 636 28.31 0.87 -15.11
CA THR A 636 29.74 0.79 -15.42
C THR A 636 30.24 -0.63 -15.13
N GLU A 637 30.96 -1.23 -16.08
CA GLU A 637 31.65 -2.50 -15.88
C GLU A 637 32.98 -2.27 -15.14
N HIS A 638 33.30 -3.12 -14.16
CA HIS A 638 34.44 -2.90 -13.26
C HIS A 638 35.39 -4.10 -13.26
N ASN A 639 36.56 -3.94 -13.91
CA ASN A 639 37.75 -4.80 -13.78
C ASN A 639 37.52 -6.34 -13.71
N GLY A 640 36.55 -6.85 -14.46
CA GLY A 640 36.20 -8.28 -14.49
C GLY A 640 35.45 -8.81 -13.25
N GLN A 641 35.06 -7.95 -12.32
CA GLN A 641 34.13 -8.28 -11.23
C GLN A 641 32.69 -7.93 -11.62
N ALA A 642 31.74 -8.78 -11.22
CA ALA A 642 30.32 -8.51 -11.47
C ALA A 642 29.84 -7.35 -10.58
N ASN A 643 29.51 -6.22 -11.20
CA ASN A 643 28.91 -5.08 -10.53
C ASN A 643 27.59 -5.52 -9.85
N ARG A 644 27.47 -5.32 -8.53
CA ARG A 644 26.25 -5.69 -7.80
C ARG A 644 25.05 -4.82 -8.17
N LEU A 645 25.26 -3.60 -8.68
CA LEU A 645 24.19 -2.68 -9.06
C LEU A 645 23.46 -3.19 -10.31
N GLN A 646 22.18 -3.55 -10.16
CA GLN A 646 21.32 -3.99 -11.26
C GLN A 646 20.50 -2.85 -11.85
N ASN A 647 20.12 -1.86 -11.03
CA ASN A 647 19.30 -0.72 -11.45
C ASN A 647 19.47 0.46 -10.46
N LEU A 648 19.35 1.68 -10.97
CA LEU A 648 19.37 2.94 -10.21
C LEU A 648 18.27 3.87 -10.78
N GLU A 649 17.24 4.11 -9.97
CA GLU A 649 16.05 4.89 -10.33
C GLU A 649 15.86 6.06 -9.36
N VAL A 650 15.23 7.13 -9.84
CA VAL A 650 14.80 8.27 -9.00
C VAL A 650 13.33 8.56 -9.27
N GLY A 651 12.53 8.75 -8.21
CA GLY A 651 11.11 9.01 -8.32
C GLY A 651 10.46 9.46 -7.01
N THR A 652 9.14 9.57 -7.03
CA THR A 652 8.29 9.85 -5.85
C THR A 652 7.26 8.72 -5.66
N GLU A 653 6.56 8.75 -4.51
CA GLU A 653 5.57 7.73 -4.15
C GLU A 653 6.16 6.30 -4.09
N TRP A 654 7.30 6.17 -3.39
CA TRP A 654 7.91 4.86 -3.12
C TRP A 654 6.96 3.96 -2.32
N ASP A 655 6.64 2.79 -2.88
CA ASP A 655 5.89 1.72 -2.23
C ASP A 655 6.90 0.73 -1.58
N PRO A 656 7.10 0.78 -0.24
CA PRO A 656 8.02 -0.13 0.45
C PRO A 656 7.48 -1.57 0.60
N LYS A 657 6.22 -1.83 0.23
CA LYS A 657 5.60 -3.15 0.23
C LYS A 657 5.94 -3.88 -1.07
N GLU A 658 5.75 -3.24 -2.21
CA GLU A 658 6.00 -3.81 -3.55
C GLU A 658 7.36 -3.44 -4.16
N ARG A 659 8.12 -2.53 -3.52
CA ARG A 659 9.47 -2.09 -3.90
C ARG A 659 9.53 -1.45 -5.31
N LEU A 660 8.63 -0.49 -5.55
CA LEU A 660 8.51 0.27 -6.79
C LEU A 660 7.99 1.71 -6.52
N PHE A 661 8.11 2.60 -7.50
CA PHE A 661 7.48 3.93 -7.47
C PHE A 661 6.06 3.88 -8.04
N ARG A 662 5.08 4.49 -7.37
CA ARG A 662 3.70 4.63 -7.89
C ARG A 662 3.56 5.80 -8.87
N ASN A 663 4.45 6.79 -8.82
CA ASN A 663 4.70 7.71 -9.92
C ASN A 663 5.50 6.98 -11.03
N PHE A 664 4.84 6.10 -11.78
CA PHE A 664 5.46 5.22 -12.79
C PHE A 664 6.28 5.96 -13.87
N GLY A 665 5.88 7.19 -14.20
CA GLY A 665 6.60 8.03 -15.17
C GLY A 665 7.77 8.84 -14.58
N GLY A 666 7.96 8.86 -13.26
CA GLY A 666 8.96 9.72 -12.63
C GLY A 666 8.76 11.21 -12.93
N LEU A 667 7.51 11.64 -13.12
CA LEU A 667 7.18 13.04 -13.42
C LEU A 667 7.32 13.88 -12.14
N LEU A 668 8.31 14.77 -12.11
CA LEU A 668 8.67 15.55 -10.92
C LEU A 668 8.67 17.05 -11.24
N GLY A 669 8.22 17.87 -10.28
CA GLY A 669 8.29 19.32 -10.34
C GLY A 669 9.19 19.91 -9.25
N PRO A 670 9.34 21.24 -9.19
CA PRO A 670 10.35 21.90 -8.34
C PRO A 670 10.09 21.78 -6.83
N LEU A 671 8.91 21.34 -6.40
CA LEU A 671 8.54 21.22 -4.98
C LEU A 671 8.51 19.77 -4.46
N ASP A 672 8.72 18.80 -5.33
CA ASP A 672 8.74 17.38 -4.99
C ASP A 672 9.98 16.98 -4.17
N GLU A 673 9.88 15.85 -3.46
CA GLU A 673 10.95 15.29 -2.64
C GLU A 673 11.42 13.95 -3.24
N PRO A 674 12.37 13.97 -4.19
CA PRO A 674 12.79 12.77 -4.92
C PRO A 674 13.52 11.77 -4.02
N VAL A 675 13.29 10.49 -4.30
CA VAL A 675 13.90 9.35 -3.63
C VAL A 675 14.77 8.62 -4.65
N ALA A 676 16.03 8.31 -4.32
CA ALA A 676 16.85 7.42 -5.13
C ALA A 676 16.73 5.98 -4.60
N MET A 677 16.42 5.05 -5.49
CA MET A 677 16.37 3.60 -5.23
C MET A 677 17.48 2.88 -6.01
N GLN A 678 18.13 1.92 -5.37
CA GLN A 678 19.16 1.08 -5.94
C GLN A 678 18.73 -0.39 -5.80
N ARG A 679 18.76 -1.15 -6.90
CA ARG A 679 18.52 -2.60 -6.89
C ARG A 679 19.85 -3.34 -6.98
N TRP A 680 20.01 -4.37 -6.16
CA TRP A 680 21.28 -5.06 -5.97
C TRP A 680 21.15 -6.57 -6.19
N ALA A 681 22.13 -7.14 -6.87
CA ALA A 681 22.41 -8.57 -6.82
C ALA A 681 22.97 -8.94 -5.44
N ARG A 682 22.84 -10.22 -5.04
CA ARG A 682 23.52 -10.75 -3.85
C ARG A 682 25.03 -10.87 -4.11
N GLY A 683 25.84 -10.69 -3.07
CA GLY A 683 27.30 -10.68 -3.19
C GLY A 683 27.99 -10.30 -1.87
N PRO A 684 29.28 -9.93 -1.87
CA PRO A 684 29.95 -9.42 -0.67
C PRO A 684 29.39 -8.06 -0.25
N ASN A 685 29.44 -7.74 1.05
CA ASN A 685 29.10 -6.42 1.57
C ASN A 685 29.97 -5.34 0.90
N LEU A 686 29.37 -4.22 0.52
CA LEU A 686 30.08 -3.05 0.01
C LEU A 686 29.55 -1.75 0.61
N THR A 687 30.33 -0.68 0.51
CA THR A 687 29.87 0.70 0.74
C THR A 687 29.89 1.42 -0.60
N ALA A 688 28.83 2.14 -0.93
CA ALA A 688 28.72 2.94 -2.14
C ALA A 688 28.37 4.39 -1.79
N THR A 689 29.03 5.34 -2.43
CA THR A 689 28.76 6.78 -2.28
C THR A 689 27.72 7.21 -3.31
N VAL A 690 26.59 7.72 -2.85
CA VAL A 690 25.57 8.35 -3.69
C VAL A 690 25.88 9.85 -3.80
N VAL A 691 25.89 10.39 -5.01
CA VAL A 691 26.08 11.82 -5.27
C VAL A 691 24.94 12.35 -6.14
N TRP A 692 24.30 13.44 -5.71
CA TRP A 692 23.26 14.13 -6.47
C TRP A 692 23.81 15.42 -7.06
N ILE A 693 23.63 15.61 -8.36
CA ILE A 693 24.17 16.73 -9.14
C ILE A 693 23.02 17.42 -9.87
N ASP A 694 22.90 18.73 -9.70
CA ASP A 694 21.84 19.55 -10.28
C ASP A 694 22.14 19.95 -11.75
N PRO A 695 21.17 20.56 -12.48
CA PRO A 695 21.33 20.94 -13.88
C PRO A 695 22.39 22.02 -14.16
N ALA A 696 22.90 22.70 -13.12
CA ALA A 696 23.99 23.67 -13.19
C ALA A 696 25.34 23.09 -12.67
N PHE A 697 25.40 21.77 -12.47
CA PHE A 697 26.55 21.03 -11.92
C PHE A 697 26.85 21.32 -10.44
N VAL A 698 25.88 21.83 -9.68
CA VAL A 698 25.99 21.95 -8.21
C VAL A 698 25.82 20.57 -7.60
N VAL A 699 26.76 20.15 -6.75
CA VAL A 699 26.62 18.92 -5.94
C VAL A 699 25.65 19.22 -4.80
N ALA A 700 24.42 18.73 -4.93
CA ALA A 700 23.32 19.02 -4.01
C ALA A 700 23.42 18.21 -2.70
N THR A 701 23.90 16.98 -2.77
CA THR A 701 24.23 16.15 -1.60
C THR A 701 25.17 15.00 -1.98
N SER A 702 25.95 14.52 -1.01
CA SER A 702 26.72 13.28 -1.11
C SER A 702 26.61 12.50 0.20
N TYR A 703 26.34 11.19 0.12
CA TYR A 703 26.22 10.31 1.30
C TYR A 703 26.57 8.86 0.97
N ASP A 704 27.15 8.15 1.93
CA ASP A 704 27.47 6.72 1.79
C ASP A 704 26.30 5.83 2.21
N ILE A 705 26.13 4.70 1.53
CA ILE A 705 25.21 3.63 1.87
C ILE A 705 25.94 2.29 2.02
N THR A 706 25.66 1.57 3.10
CA THR A 706 26.13 0.20 3.33
C THR A 706 25.17 -0.81 2.69
N VAL A 707 25.70 -1.72 1.88
CA VAL A 707 24.92 -2.68 1.09
C VAL A 707 25.28 -4.10 1.53
N ASP A 708 24.45 -4.68 2.41
CA ASP A 708 24.63 -6.04 2.92
C ASP A 708 24.58 -7.11 1.81
N SER A 709 25.06 -8.31 2.11
CA SER A 709 25.14 -9.41 1.13
C SER A 709 23.79 -9.83 0.57
N GLU A 710 22.77 -9.85 1.42
CA GLU A 710 21.37 -10.18 1.10
C GLU A 710 20.51 -8.93 0.82
N ALA A 711 21.11 -7.73 0.74
CA ALA A 711 20.39 -6.53 0.34
C ALA A 711 19.99 -6.64 -1.13
N GLU A 712 18.67 -6.64 -1.40
CA GLU A 712 18.10 -6.68 -2.76
C GLU A 712 17.73 -5.28 -3.26
N VAL A 713 17.38 -4.37 -2.34
CA VAL A 713 16.97 -2.98 -2.61
C VAL A 713 17.42 -2.08 -1.46
N THR A 714 18.06 -0.96 -1.78
CA THR A 714 18.24 0.18 -0.87
C THR A 714 17.51 1.41 -1.43
N GLN A 715 17.10 2.34 -0.57
CA GLN A 715 16.53 3.63 -0.98
C GLN A 715 16.79 4.70 0.06
N TYR A 716 16.91 5.95 -0.38
CA TYR A 716 17.01 7.12 0.51
C TYR A 716 16.38 8.35 -0.13
N LYS A 717 15.77 9.19 0.71
CA LYS A 717 15.18 10.48 0.35
C LYS A 717 16.00 11.60 0.99
N PRO A 718 16.90 12.27 0.26
CA PRO A 718 17.70 13.36 0.83
C PRO A 718 16.84 14.58 1.21
N PRO A 719 17.18 15.30 2.29
CA PRO A 719 16.46 16.48 2.75
C PRO A 719 16.88 17.73 1.94
N LEU A 720 16.61 17.73 0.64
CA LEU A 720 17.00 18.82 -0.26
C LEU A 720 16.15 20.09 -0.04
N SER A 721 16.80 21.24 0.06
CA SER A 721 16.16 22.57 -0.01
C SER A 721 15.37 22.73 -1.31
N ARG A 722 14.28 23.50 -1.26
CA ARG A 722 13.36 23.75 -2.38
C ARG A 722 13.25 25.24 -2.70
N PRO A 723 12.88 25.61 -3.94
CA PRO A 723 12.57 24.71 -5.05
C PRO A 723 13.81 24.06 -5.69
N LEU A 724 13.66 22.84 -6.21
CA LEU A 724 14.69 22.17 -7.00
C LEU A 724 14.84 22.89 -8.35
N ARG A 725 16.08 23.16 -8.78
CA ARG A 725 16.35 23.77 -10.10
C ARG A 725 15.75 22.90 -11.22
N PRO A 726 14.89 23.43 -12.09
CA PRO A 726 14.35 22.65 -13.21
C PRO A 726 15.43 22.28 -14.23
N GLY A 727 15.26 21.12 -14.86
CA GLY A 727 16.19 20.56 -15.83
C GLY A 727 16.64 19.14 -15.52
N ALA A 728 17.71 18.72 -16.18
CA ALA A 728 18.23 17.36 -16.15
C ALA A 728 19.18 17.13 -14.97
N TRP A 729 18.66 16.61 -13.87
CA TRP A 729 19.45 16.16 -12.72
C TRP A 729 20.19 14.86 -13.01
N THR A 730 21.28 14.60 -12.29
CA THR A 730 22.06 13.36 -12.37
C THR A 730 22.30 12.79 -10.97
N VAL A 731 22.06 11.49 -10.77
CA VAL A 731 22.50 10.76 -9.57
C VAL A 731 23.58 9.78 -9.98
N ARG A 732 24.74 9.88 -9.35
CA ARG A 732 25.87 8.97 -9.53
C ARG A 732 26.00 8.05 -8.32
N LEU A 733 26.38 6.81 -8.56
CA LEU A 733 26.75 5.84 -7.55
C LEU A 733 28.21 5.44 -7.77
N LEU A 734 29.03 5.59 -6.74
CA LEU A 734 30.47 5.37 -6.77
C LEU A 734 30.88 4.31 -5.74
N GLN A 735 32.00 3.64 -5.98
CA GLN A 735 32.68 2.81 -4.98
C GLN A 735 34.16 3.21 -4.97
N PHE A 736 34.67 3.67 -3.82
CA PHE A 736 36.03 4.23 -3.70
C PHE A 736 36.35 5.34 -4.73
N TRP A 737 35.35 6.18 -5.04
CA TRP A 737 35.34 7.21 -6.08
C TRP A 737 35.31 6.74 -7.54
N GLU A 738 35.38 5.43 -7.81
CA GLU A 738 35.17 4.86 -9.16
C GLU A 738 33.66 4.69 -9.45
N PRO A 739 33.16 5.01 -10.65
CA PRO A 739 31.73 4.85 -10.96
C PRO A 739 31.26 3.40 -10.97
N LEU A 740 30.15 3.11 -10.28
CA LEU A 740 29.33 1.91 -10.46
C LEU A 740 28.21 2.14 -11.49
N GLY A 741 27.69 3.36 -11.56
CA GLY A 741 26.69 3.75 -12.53
C GLY A 741 26.15 5.17 -12.30
N GLU A 742 25.44 5.69 -13.29
CA GLU A 742 24.71 6.96 -13.18
C GLU A 742 23.31 6.84 -13.78
N THR A 743 22.36 7.62 -13.26
CA THR A 743 21.03 7.80 -13.84
C THR A 743 20.70 9.29 -13.89
N ARG A 744 19.76 9.67 -14.76
CA ARG A 744 19.30 11.07 -14.89
C ARG A 744 17.79 11.13 -14.70
N PHE A 745 17.32 12.19 -14.08
CA PHE A 745 15.89 12.47 -13.93
C PHE A 745 15.59 13.93 -14.26
N LEU A 746 14.31 14.24 -14.50
CA LEU A 746 13.85 15.54 -14.93
C LEU A 746 13.01 16.21 -13.85
N VAL A 747 13.47 17.36 -13.35
CA VAL A 747 12.61 18.32 -12.63
C VAL A 747 12.00 19.25 -13.68
N LEU A 748 10.68 19.16 -13.87
CA LEU A 748 9.96 19.88 -14.90
C LEU A 748 9.83 21.37 -14.58
N PRO A 749 10.14 22.29 -15.51
CA PRO A 749 9.72 23.68 -15.40
C PRO A 749 8.21 23.77 -15.64
N LEU A 750 7.47 24.18 -14.61
CA LEU A 750 6.02 24.18 -14.61
C LEU A 750 5.45 25.34 -15.43
N THR A 751 4.55 25.04 -16.38
CA THR A 751 3.80 26.04 -17.15
C THR A 751 2.54 26.51 -16.41
N PHE A 752 2.15 25.81 -15.34
CA PHE A 752 0.99 26.11 -14.50
C PHE A 752 1.37 26.30 -13.03
N ASN A 753 0.61 27.13 -12.31
CA ASN A 753 0.65 27.30 -10.86
C ASN A 753 -0.80 27.47 -10.37
N ARG A 754 -1.25 26.64 -9.43
CA ARG A 754 -2.66 26.55 -8.99
C ARG A 754 -3.63 26.36 -10.17
N LYS A 755 -3.20 25.60 -11.19
CA LYS A 755 -3.94 25.23 -12.41
C LYS A 755 -4.25 26.41 -13.34
N LEU A 756 -3.56 27.53 -13.16
CA LEU A 756 -3.59 28.70 -14.03
C LEU A 756 -2.23 28.86 -14.73
N PRO A 757 -2.16 29.39 -15.97
CA PRO A 757 -0.90 29.62 -16.67
C PRO A 757 0.06 30.53 -15.88
N LEU A 758 1.34 30.17 -15.84
CA LEU A 758 2.34 30.87 -15.03
C LEU A 758 2.55 32.32 -15.49
N ARG A 759 2.41 33.25 -14.55
CA ARG A 759 2.65 34.69 -14.75
C ARG A 759 4.02 35.10 -14.24
N LYS A 760 4.54 36.20 -14.78
CA LYS A 760 5.92 36.67 -14.56
C LYS A 760 6.22 36.94 -13.09
N ASP A 761 5.26 37.54 -12.39
CA ASP A 761 5.41 37.97 -11.00
C ASP A 761 5.16 36.81 -10.00
N ASP A 762 4.38 35.80 -10.40
CA ASP A 762 4.01 34.64 -9.57
C ASP A 762 5.04 33.49 -9.62
N GLY A 763 5.89 33.46 -10.65
CA GLY A 763 6.60 32.24 -11.07
C GLY A 763 8.12 32.19 -10.92
N SER A 764 8.83 33.32 -10.95
CA SER A 764 10.31 33.31 -11.10
C SER A 764 11.06 32.53 -10.01
N TRP A 765 10.61 32.64 -8.76
CA TRP A 765 11.18 31.91 -7.62
C TRP A 765 11.12 30.38 -7.82
N LEU A 766 10.06 29.85 -8.44
CA LEU A 766 9.79 28.42 -8.59
C LEU A 766 10.80 27.73 -9.50
N HIS A 767 11.45 28.47 -10.38
CA HIS A 767 12.40 27.96 -11.38
C HIS A 767 13.87 28.36 -11.11
N ALA A 768 14.13 29.19 -10.09
CA ALA A 768 15.48 29.67 -9.78
C ALA A 768 16.43 28.59 -9.18
N GLY A 769 15.85 27.61 -8.49
CA GLY A 769 16.55 26.73 -7.55
C GLY A 769 16.44 27.24 -6.09
N PRO A 770 17.15 26.63 -5.13
CA PRO A 770 17.13 27.08 -3.74
C PRO A 770 17.92 28.39 -3.59
N PRO A 771 17.66 29.18 -2.53
CA PRO A 771 18.49 30.32 -2.16
C PRO A 771 19.98 29.95 -2.12
N HIS A 772 20.84 30.85 -2.60
CA HIS A 772 22.30 30.71 -2.61
C HIS A 772 22.87 29.46 -3.31
N ASN A 773 22.06 28.72 -4.09
CA ASN A 773 22.37 27.38 -4.61
C ASN A 773 22.57 26.31 -3.51
N GLU A 774 22.10 26.54 -2.28
CA GLU A 774 22.34 25.68 -1.12
C GLU A 774 21.21 24.65 -0.92
N TYR A 775 21.44 23.43 -1.38
CA TYR A 775 20.51 22.30 -1.22
C TYR A 775 20.55 21.65 0.16
N MET A 776 21.59 21.89 0.97
CA MET A 776 21.77 21.42 2.34
C MET A 776 22.67 22.39 3.11
N GLU A 777 22.61 22.38 4.45
CA GLU A 777 23.52 23.14 5.33
C GLU A 777 25.00 22.76 5.14
N GLN A 778 25.27 21.54 4.65
CA GLN A 778 26.61 21.08 4.32
C GLN A 778 26.92 21.36 2.84
N SER A 779 27.95 22.16 2.58
CA SER A 779 28.47 22.38 1.23
C SER A 779 29.32 21.20 0.73
N PHE A 780 29.09 20.79 -0.52
CA PHE A 780 29.81 19.70 -1.20
C PHE A 780 30.68 20.18 -2.38
N GLN A 781 30.90 21.50 -2.52
CA GLN A 781 31.62 22.09 -3.66
C GLN A 781 33.03 21.52 -3.91
N GLY A 782 33.72 21.07 -2.86
CA GLY A 782 35.04 20.41 -2.98
C GLY A 782 35.02 19.10 -3.78
N LEU A 783 33.85 18.46 -3.93
CA LEU A 783 33.72 17.23 -4.72
C LEU A 783 33.71 17.49 -6.23
N SER A 784 33.37 18.70 -6.69
CA SER A 784 33.22 18.99 -8.13
C SER A 784 34.49 18.73 -8.94
N GLY A 785 35.67 18.94 -8.34
CA GLY A 785 36.95 18.60 -8.96
C GLY A 785 37.22 17.08 -9.01
N ILE A 786 36.90 16.36 -7.94
CA ILE A 786 37.05 14.89 -7.86
C ILE A 786 36.14 14.19 -8.87
N LEU A 787 34.92 14.71 -9.03
CA LEU A 787 33.88 14.20 -9.90
C LEU A 787 34.01 14.64 -11.37
N ASN A 788 35.06 15.40 -11.70
CA ASN A 788 35.33 15.98 -13.03
C ASN A 788 34.12 16.71 -13.63
N LEU A 789 33.47 17.57 -12.83
CA LEU A 789 32.29 18.32 -13.28
C LEU A 789 32.68 19.52 -14.16
N PRO A 790 31.85 19.88 -15.17
CA PRO A 790 32.02 21.12 -15.93
C PRO A 790 31.97 22.39 -15.06
N ARG A 791 32.48 23.50 -15.59
CA ARG A 791 32.38 24.81 -14.90
C ARG A 791 30.92 25.26 -14.85
N PRO A 792 30.39 25.67 -13.67
CA PRO A 792 28.97 25.97 -13.50
C PRO A 792 28.53 27.28 -14.15
N GLU A 793 29.44 28.25 -14.33
CA GLU A 793 29.17 29.64 -14.78
C GLU A 793 28.14 29.76 -15.92
N GLN A 794 28.34 29.01 -17.01
CA GLN A 794 27.46 29.07 -18.19
C GLN A 794 26.09 28.43 -17.93
N ALA A 795 26.02 27.39 -17.09
CA ALA A 795 24.80 26.68 -16.77
C ALA A 795 23.97 27.41 -15.70
N GLU A 796 24.62 28.07 -14.74
CA GLU A 796 23.97 29.01 -13.82
C GLU A 796 23.37 30.20 -14.56
N GLU A 797 24.12 30.83 -15.47
CA GLU A 797 23.62 31.96 -16.26
C GLU A 797 22.44 31.55 -17.17
N ALA A 798 22.49 30.36 -17.75
CA ALA A 798 21.34 29.79 -18.47
C ALA A 798 20.14 29.57 -17.51
N SER A 799 20.35 29.02 -16.31
CA SER A 799 19.29 28.80 -15.32
C SER A 799 18.64 30.12 -14.87
N ARG A 800 19.41 31.20 -14.69
CA ARG A 800 18.91 32.54 -14.31
C ARG A 800 18.06 33.17 -15.43
N ARG A 801 18.42 32.93 -16.70
CA ARG A 801 17.60 33.35 -17.85
C ARG A 801 16.31 32.54 -17.94
N HIS A 802 16.40 31.21 -17.75
CA HIS A 802 15.25 30.31 -17.80
C HIS A 802 14.24 30.58 -16.69
N SER A 803 14.66 30.96 -15.48
CA SER A 803 13.73 31.28 -14.39
C SER A 803 12.87 32.53 -14.65
N GLY A 804 13.24 33.38 -15.61
CA GLY A 804 12.44 34.53 -16.04
C GLY A 804 11.42 34.25 -17.16
N LEU A 805 11.32 33.01 -17.66
CA LEU A 805 10.47 32.67 -18.81
C LEU A 805 9.00 32.46 -18.42
N THR A 806 8.09 32.92 -19.29
CA THR A 806 6.64 32.71 -19.19
C THR A 806 5.99 32.63 -20.56
N GLY A 807 4.81 32.02 -20.65
CA GLY A 807 4.09 31.88 -21.93
C GLY A 807 4.85 30.99 -22.93
N PRO A 808 4.75 31.24 -24.25
CA PRO A 808 5.33 30.35 -25.26
C PRO A 808 6.82 30.03 -25.09
N ALA A 809 7.63 30.99 -24.62
CA ALA A 809 9.05 30.77 -24.39
C ALA A 809 9.34 29.80 -23.21
N LEU A 810 8.45 29.76 -22.21
CA LEU A 810 8.49 28.74 -21.15
C LEU A 810 8.01 27.39 -21.69
N GLU A 811 6.94 27.37 -22.50
CA GLU A 811 6.43 26.14 -23.10
C GLU A 811 7.46 25.48 -24.02
N ASP A 812 8.21 26.23 -24.83
CA ASP A 812 9.29 25.70 -25.66
C ASP A 812 10.48 25.17 -24.83
N TRP A 813 10.80 25.80 -23.69
CA TRP A 813 11.80 25.27 -22.76
C TRP A 813 11.31 23.97 -22.11
N THR A 814 10.05 23.91 -21.65
CA THR A 814 9.42 22.70 -21.10
C THR A 814 9.40 21.57 -22.13
N ASP A 815 8.91 21.81 -23.35
CA ASP A 815 8.81 20.82 -24.42
C ASP A 815 10.18 20.29 -24.84
N SER A 816 11.17 21.18 -25.02
CA SER A 816 12.55 20.82 -25.37
C SER A 816 13.20 19.96 -24.29
N THR A 817 13.04 20.34 -23.02
CA THR A 817 13.62 19.60 -21.90
C THR A 817 12.92 18.24 -21.72
N LEU A 818 11.59 18.19 -21.82
CA LEU A 818 10.80 16.95 -21.74
C LEU A 818 11.13 16.00 -22.91
N GLY A 819 11.26 16.52 -24.13
CA GLY A 819 11.65 15.77 -25.32
C GLY A 819 13.06 15.18 -25.27
N SER A 820 13.92 15.63 -24.35
CA SER A 820 15.22 15.00 -24.07
C SER A 820 15.14 13.75 -23.17
N PHE A 821 14.04 13.59 -22.42
CA PHE A 821 13.74 12.44 -21.56
C PHE A 821 12.63 11.53 -22.09
N TRP A 822 11.82 12.00 -23.05
CA TRP A 822 10.68 11.28 -23.61
C TRP A 822 10.71 11.28 -25.14
N SER A 823 9.98 10.35 -25.74
CA SER A 823 9.81 10.25 -27.19
C SER A 823 8.40 9.81 -27.54
N VAL A 824 7.84 10.38 -28.60
CA VAL A 824 6.64 9.85 -29.25
C VAL A 824 7.03 8.53 -29.92
N ALA A 825 6.40 7.43 -29.51
CA ALA A 825 6.66 6.07 -30.00
C ALA A 825 5.55 5.58 -30.95
N GLY A 826 4.38 6.23 -30.94
CA GLY A 826 3.25 5.95 -31.81
C GLY A 826 2.23 7.08 -31.77
N LEU A 827 1.44 7.20 -32.85
CA LEU A 827 0.38 8.19 -33.01
C LEU A 827 -0.73 7.58 -33.87
N CYS A 828 -1.98 7.70 -33.44
CA CYS A 828 -3.13 7.17 -34.16
C CYS A 828 -4.33 8.11 -34.06
N ALA A 829 -5.31 7.97 -34.96
CA ALA A 829 -6.58 8.71 -34.90
C ALA A 829 -7.69 7.82 -34.30
N THR A 830 -8.52 8.37 -33.40
CA THR A 830 -9.62 7.61 -32.79
C THR A 830 -10.84 7.47 -33.71
N GLY A 831 -10.80 8.13 -34.88
CA GLY A 831 -11.81 8.12 -35.93
C GLY A 831 -11.17 8.49 -37.27
N PRO A 832 -11.95 8.93 -38.27
CA PRO A 832 -11.40 9.45 -39.53
C PRO A 832 -10.48 10.66 -39.28
N SER A 833 -9.37 10.75 -40.00
CA SER A 833 -8.43 11.88 -39.97
C SER A 833 -8.10 12.38 -41.36
N VAL A 834 -7.86 13.69 -41.50
CA VAL A 834 -7.36 14.29 -42.75
C VAL A 834 -5.86 14.03 -42.97
N CYS A 835 -5.12 13.59 -41.95
CA CYS A 835 -3.70 13.24 -42.09
C CYS A 835 -3.55 11.78 -42.58
N PRO A 836 -3.09 11.53 -43.82
CA PRO A 836 -3.12 10.19 -44.43
C PRO A 836 -2.12 9.20 -43.83
N ASN A 837 -1.23 9.65 -42.94
CA ASN A 837 -0.22 8.83 -42.28
C ASN A 837 -0.68 8.26 -40.93
N LEU A 838 -1.90 8.57 -40.47
CA LEU A 838 -2.42 8.11 -39.18
C LEU A 838 -3.33 6.88 -39.35
N GLU A 839 -2.93 5.76 -38.75
CA GLU A 839 -3.78 4.58 -38.67
C GLU A 839 -4.90 4.75 -37.63
N PRO A 840 -6.04 4.05 -37.79
CA PRO A 840 -7.09 4.03 -36.76
C PRO A 840 -6.57 3.38 -35.48
N CYS A 841 -6.79 4.02 -34.32
CA CYS A 841 -6.27 3.55 -33.03
C CYS A 841 -6.66 2.10 -32.68
N SER A 842 -7.85 1.65 -33.11
CA SER A 842 -8.35 0.29 -32.91
C SER A 842 -7.65 -0.78 -33.75
N GLN A 843 -6.80 -0.41 -34.71
CA GLN A 843 -5.96 -1.33 -35.48
C GLN A 843 -4.54 -1.46 -34.92
N THR A 844 -4.13 -0.54 -34.03
CA THR A 844 -2.82 -0.58 -33.37
C THR A 844 -2.72 -1.73 -32.36
N SER A 845 -1.48 -2.09 -31.97
CA SER A 845 -1.20 -3.05 -30.90
C SER A 845 -1.02 -2.41 -29.51
N TRP A 846 -1.06 -1.08 -29.41
CA TRP A 846 -0.65 -0.32 -28.22
C TRP A 846 -1.71 0.65 -27.69
N SER A 847 -2.66 1.11 -28.53
CA SER A 847 -3.65 2.11 -28.12
C SER A 847 -4.56 1.61 -26.99
N SER A 848 -5.07 2.54 -26.17
CA SER A 848 -6.14 2.23 -25.22
C SER A 848 -7.43 1.78 -25.93
N LEU A 849 -7.60 2.09 -27.21
CA LEU A 849 -8.72 1.67 -28.07
C LEU A 849 -8.44 0.39 -28.86
N SER A 850 -7.28 -0.25 -28.69
CA SER A 850 -6.98 -1.56 -29.27
C SER A 850 -7.77 -2.68 -28.58
N PRO A 851 -8.13 -3.78 -29.28
CA PRO A 851 -8.89 -4.89 -28.69
C PRO A 851 -8.18 -5.52 -27.49
N ASP A 852 -8.92 -5.76 -26.41
CA ASP A 852 -8.44 -6.31 -25.15
C ASP A 852 -9.36 -7.45 -24.65
N PRO A 853 -9.38 -8.63 -25.33
CA PRO A 853 -10.40 -9.66 -25.10
C PRO A 853 -10.39 -10.29 -23.70
N LYS A 854 -9.34 -10.05 -22.89
CA LYS A 854 -9.27 -10.46 -21.48
C LYS A 854 -9.99 -9.51 -20.51
N SER A 855 -10.23 -8.24 -20.90
CA SER A 855 -10.99 -7.27 -20.11
C SER A 855 -12.32 -6.85 -20.76
N GLU A 856 -12.55 -7.17 -22.03
CA GLU A 856 -13.86 -7.05 -22.69
C GLU A 856 -14.90 -8.00 -22.08
N LEU A 857 -16.14 -7.51 -21.92
CA LEU A 857 -17.29 -8.27 -21.44
C LEU A 857 -18.32 -8.37 -22.58
N GLY A 858 -18.66 -9.60 -22.98
CA GLY A 858 -19.55 -9.90 -24.11
C GLY A 858 -20.95 -10.36 -23.69
N PRO A 859 -21.76 -10.89 -24.62
CA PRO A 859 -23.01 -11.55 -24.27
C PRO A 859 -22.77 -12.78 -23.37
N VAL A 860 -23.77 -13.13 -22.58
CA VAL A 860 -23.76 -14.37 -21.78
C VAL A 860 -23.79 -15.57 -22.72
N LYS A 861 -22.90 -16.53 -22.48
CA LYS A 861 -22.79 -17.80 -23.23
C LYS A 861 -23.90 -18.79 -22.81
N ALA A 862 -24.08 -19.86 -23.58
CA ALA A 862 -25.09 -20.89 -23.31
C ALA A 862 -24.86 -21.73 -22.04
N ASP A 863 -23.68 -21.64 -21.42
CA ASP A 863 -23.36 -22.19 -20.08
C ASP A 863 -23.65 -21.17 -18.95
N GLY A 864 -24.17 -19.99 -19.28
CA GLY A 864 -24.45 -18.89 -18.37
C GLY A 864 -23.22 -18.10 -17.93
N ARG A 865 -22.06 -18.24 -18.59
CA ARG A 865 -20.75 -17.63 -18.24
C ARG A 865 -20.36 -16.49 -19.20
N LEU A 866 -19.27 -15.78 -18.88
CA LEU A 866 -18.61 -14.77 -19.74
C LEU A 866 -17.17 -15.14 -20.13
N ARG A 867 -16.42 -15.75 -19.20
CA ARG A 867 -15.08 -16.31 -19.48
C ARG A 867 -15.15 -17.58 -20.30
#